data_AF-A0A947CBJ5-F1
#
_entry.id   AF-A0A947CBJ5-F1
#
_cell.length_a   1.000
_cell.length_b   1.000
_cell.length_c   1.000
_cell.angle_alpha   90.00
_cell.angle_beta   90.00
_cell.angle_gamma   90.00
#
_symmetry.space_group_name_H-M   'P 1'
#
loop_
_entity.id
_entity.type
_entity.pdbx_description
1 polymer ?
#
loop_
_entity_poly.entity_id
_entity_poly.type
_entity_poly.pdbx_seq_one_letter_code
_entity_poly.pdbx_strand_id
1 'polypeptide(L)'
;MGYRTLFLVVSLFAFGITGCEGAIGRSEASRGNNPSNPGDPDFPVDTTRPALSSCDSFEPAAPFVYAAKVKTLLTGLGLTGEELDALTANPDVLRSQIEGWLDMPQADQKLQRFFETGFQQDGYEEQALVDLWGYNNFQMGRLSDGTSVDDTYIRTFEESFARSVVDIVRADRPFTDVLTTRTVYLTTAQMVGLALSDDREIDDDEDRSYNRSRSMIEQLVYTTESIPLSQTLNPSSPNWMRFTIPAEGLPGGCGGEAVKTNGDLVRAAFAVLFGYYTDNDGCMQDNYRTTPLIGEDALFDWRPVTFRTPGAGEEPAMFWEVDAMRASNELVLRVPRVGFMTTPAFFATWPTNDANQARVTINQTLIVALGKSFDSETTLIPAFDDALDDSHADPTTACWGCHVNLDPMRQYFRNSYTYFYHAQQDDSVQALRPSFAFQGVSVEGAPGDGVGELAGTLSTHPRFAPTWVQKACYFATSSACPEGSAEFQNIVTAFEQSGMSFRSMLVELFSSPLISARSCVEAAGGDIPSVSRIRHFCSTVSNRLGISDACGTDTYYQSERRGARGVTRQLAEVVPDDGYGRGGEIPVVIADPNLFIRAAGEAMCERFGELVVNNDGQFPPSDPEGAIQAFVVDLAGLPESDPRHAGALDILSRHYELAEAETNTTNALRSTFIVACTAPSVLGMGL
;
A
#
# COMPACT_ATOMS: atom_id res chain seq x y z
N MET A 1 56.12 32.18 9.37
CA MET A 1 55.91 30.70 9.34
C MET A 1 55.49 30.27 10.73
N GLY A 2 54.31 29.77 11.07
CA GLY A 2 52.98 29.68 10.47
C GLY A 2 52.04 29.50 11.68
N TYR A 3 50.92 30.21 11.68
CA TYR A 3 50.11 30.53 12.86
C TYR A 3 49.43 29.31 13.52
N ARG A 4 49.47 29.27 14.87
CA ARG A 4 48.56 28.49 15.73
C ARG A 4 47.63 29.48 16.45
N THR A 5 46.32 29.25 16.37
CA THR A 5 45.28 29.99 17.12
C THR A 5 44.23 28.92 17.50
N LEU A 6 44.22 28.38 18.72
CA LEU A 6 43.62 28.88 19.97
C LEU A 6 42.14 29.30 19.81
N PHE A 7 41.23 28.39 20.15
CA PHE A 7 39.80 28.63 20.31
C PHE A 7 39.45 28.50 21.80
N LEU A 8 38.97 29.59 22.42
CA LEU A 8 38.15 29.53 23.64
C LEU A 8 37.27 30.79 23.78
N VAL A 9 35.97 30.57 23.58
CA VAL A 9 34.76 31.06 24.29
C VAL A 9 34.75 32.45 24.96
N VAL A 10 33.77 33.29 24.58
CA VAL A 10 32.85 34.13 25.42
C VAL A 10 31.67 34.56 24.49
N SER A 11 30.48 33.95 24.52
CA SER A 11 29.29 34.23 25.35
C SER A 11 28.32 35.33 24.87
N LEU A 12 27.02 34.95 24.87
CA LEU A 12 25.79 35.73 25.09
C LEU A 12 25.23 36.62 23.97
N PHE A 13 24.10 36.21 23.39
CA PHE A 13 22.82 36.95 23.50
C PHE A 13 21.63 35.99 23.40
N ALA A 14 20.69 36.16 24.32
CA ALA A 14 19.52 35.33 24.55
C ALA A 14 18.29 35.91 23.81
N PHE A 15 17.45 35.04 23.24
CA PHE A 15 16.01 35.26 23.13
C PHE A 15 15.30 33.91 23.33
N GLY A 16 14.35 33.92 24.27
CA GLY A 16 13.73 32.73 24.82
C GLY A 16 12.65 32.14 23.92
N ILE A 17 12.63 30.81 23.86
CA ILE A 17 11.48 30.00 23.50
C ILE A 17 11.21 29.13 24.72
N THR A 18 10.04 29.31 25.33
CA THR A 18 9.51 28.41 26.36
C THR A 18 9.07 27.10 25.68
N GLY A 19 9.96 26.10 25.69
CA GLY A 19 9.63 24.73 25.31
C GLY A 19 8.93 24.01 26.48
N CYS A 20 7.83 23.32 26.18
CA CYS A 20 7.29 22.30 27.07
C CYS A 20 8.21 21.07 27.03
N GLU A 21 8.82 20.74 28.16
CA GLU A 21 9.49 19.46 28.38
C GLU A 21 8.42 18.37 28.62
N GLY A 22 8.30 17.45 27.67
CA GLY A 22 7.58 16.19 27.83
C GLY A 22 8.50 15.06 27.40
N ALA A 23 9.00 14.31 28.39
CA ALA A 23 9.96 13.23 28.20
C ALA A 23 9.35 12.06 27.40
N ILE A 24 9.91 11.77 26.22
CA ILE A 24 9.72 10.49 25.53
C ILE A 24 10.76 9.53 26.12
N GLY A 25 10.35 8.77 27.14
CA GLY A 25 11.14 7.69 27.73
C GLY A 25 10.30 6.43 27.83
N ARG A 26 10.65 5.40 27.06
CA ARG A 26 10.20 4.02 27.29
C ARG A 26 10.70 3.58 28.66
N SER A 27 9.80 3.16 29.55
CA SER A 27 10.15 2.33 30.70
C SER A 27 9.32 1.04 30.69
N GLU A 28 10.03 -0.08 30.67
CA GLU A 28 9.49 -1.38 31.01
C GLU A 28 9.04 -1.45 32.48
N ALA A 29 8.11 -2.38 32.73
CA ALA A 29 7.67 -2.94 34.01
C ALA A 29 6.66 -2.14 34.86
N SER A 30 5.40 -2.61 34.87
CA SER A 30 4.86 -3.38 36.00
C SER A 30 3.45 -3.91 35.70
N ARG A 31 3.26 -5.20 35.99
CA ARG A 31 1.98 -5.92 36.01
C ARG A 31 1.01 -5.30 37.02
N GLY A 32 -0.25 -5.16 36.62
CA GLY A 32 -1.39 -4.87 37.49
C GLY A 32 -2.71 -5.06 36.73
N ASN A 33 -3.38 -6.19 36.98
CA ASN A 33 -4.65 -6.58 36.37
C ASN A 33 -5.80 -5.62 36.70
N ASN A 34 -6.50 -5.14 35.67
CA ASN A 34 -7.95 -4.93 35.67
C ASN A 34 -8.45 -4.86 34.21
N PRO A 35 -9.42 -5.69 33.76
CA PRO A 35 -9.86 -5.70 32.37
C PRO A 35 -10.95 -4.64 32.18
N SER A 36 -10.54 -3.38 32.07
CA SER A 36 -11.36 -2.38 31.39
C SER A 36 -10.86 -2.31 29.96
N ASN A 37 -11.75 -2.64 29.02
CA ASN A 37 -11.64 -2.51 27.57
C ASN A 37 -10.52 -1.52 27.16
N PRO A 38 -9.46 -1.94 26.45
CA PRO A 38 -8.57 -0.95 25.86
C PRO A 38 -9.43 -0.22 24.82
N GLY A 39 -9.75 1.03 25.13
CA GLY A 39 -10.56 1.87 24.28
C GLY A 39 -9.98 1.85 22.87
N ASP A 40 -10.90 1.75 21.91
CA ASP A 40 -10.63 2.24 20.57
C ASP A 40 -9.88 3.57 20.71
N PRO A 41 -8.75 3.78 20.03
CA PRO A 41 -8.34 5.14 19.76
C PRO A 41 -9.51 5.78 19.02
N ASP A 42 -10.29 6.56 19.75
CA ASP A 42 -11.39 7.37 19.27
C ASP A 42 -10.74 8.42 18.35
N PHE A 43 -10.37 8.00 17.14
CA PHE A 43 -9.99 8.89 16.08
C PHE A 43 -11.23 9.72 15.82
N PRO A 44 -11.14 11.06 15.88
CA PRO A 44 -12.31 11.89 15.70
C PRO A 44 -12.83 11.68 14.27
N VAL A 45 -13.85 10.83 14.15
CA VAL A 45 -14.79 10.92 13.04
C VAL A 45 -15.39 12.31 13.19
N ASP A 46 -15.31 13.12 12.15
CA ASP A 46 -15.98 14.40 12.13
C ASP A 46 -17.50 14.17 12.19
N THR A 47 -18.02 14.07 13.41
CA THR A 47 -19.44 14.03 13.74
C THR A 47 -20.05 15.43 13.73
N THR A 48 -19.24 16.47 13.49
CA THR A 48 -19.70 17.85 13.47
C THR A 48 -20.30 18.25 12.14
N ARG A 49 -20.12 17.44 11.09
CA ARG A 49 -20.82 17.64 9.82
C ARG A 49 -22.29 17.22 9.98
N PRO A 50 -23.23 18.17 9.98
CA PRO A 50 -24.63 17.81 10.12
C PRO A 50 -25.05 17.04 8.87
N ALA A 51 -25.49 15.80 9.04
CA ALA A 51 -26.22 15.12 7.99
C ALA A 51 -27.40 16.01 7.57
N LEU A 52 -27.69 16.08 6.26
CA LEU A 52 -28.87 16.80 5.81
C LEU A 52 -30.11 16.13 6.40
N SER A 53 -30.74 16.84 7.34
CA SER A 53 -32.01 16.43 7.95
C SER A 53 -33.20 16.69 7.03
N SER A 54 -33.04 17.56 6.02
CA SER A 54 -34.01 17.81 4.95
C SER A 54 -33.34 18.40 3.71
N CYS A 55 -33.99 18.29 2.57
CA CYS A 55 -33.54 18.84 1.29
C CYS A 55 -33.96 20.30 1.04
N ASP A 56 -34.66 20.93 1.99
CA ASP A 56 -35.30 22.24 1.79
C ASP A 56 -34.30 23.39 1.60
N SER A 57 -33.06 23.23 2.07
CA SER A 57 -31.98 24.22 1.95
C SER A 57 -30.81 23.76 1.08
N PHE A 58 -31.01 22.73 0.26
CA PHE A 58 -29.95 22.18 -0.58
C PHE A 58 -29.73 23.04 -1.84
N GLU A 59 -28.49 23.46 -2.06
CA GLU A 59 -28.06 24.11 -3.30
C GLU A 59 -27.22 23.12 -4.13
N PRO A 60 -27.65 22.76 -5.35
CA PRO A 60 -26.87 21.90 -6.23
C PRO A 60 -25.49 22.49 -6.54
N ALA A 61 -24.46 21.65 -6.48
CA ALA A 61 -23.14 22.04 -6.90
C ALA A 61 -23.09 22.34 -8.40
N ALA A 62 -22.36 23.39 -8.77
CA ALA A 62 -22.17 23.76 -10.16
C ALA A 62 -21.22 22.78 -10.90
N PRO A 63 -21.36 22.62 -12.24
CA PRO A 63 -20.53 21.72 -13.05
C PRO A 63 -19.02 21.79 -12.81
N PHE A 64 -18.48 23.00 -12.74
CA PHE A 64 -17.05 23.23 -12.53
C PHE A 64 -16.53 22.80 -11.15
N VAL A 65 -17.43 22.64 -10.16
CA VAL A 65 -17.06 22.20 -8.81
C VAL A 65 -16.94 20.67 -8.79
N TYR A 66 -18.06 19.98 -9.05
CA TYR A 66 -18.08 18.53 -8.92
C TYR A 66 -17.20 17.81 -9.94
N ALA A 67 -17.10 18.30 -11.18
CA ALA A 67 -16.28 17.63 -12.19
C ALA A 67 -14.78 17.82 -11.94
N ALA A 68 -14.38 19.01 -11.47
CA ALA A 68 -13.00 19.24 -11.06
C ALA A 68 -12.61 18.32 -9.90
N LYS A 69 -13.48 18.15 -8.90
CA LYS A 69 -13.28 17.20 -7.82
C LYS A 69 -13.14 15.77 -8.34
N VAL A 70 -14.13 15.28 -9.10
CA VAL A 70 -14.15 13.90 -9.59
C VAL A 70 -12.90 13.60 -10.41
N LYS A 71 -12.56 14.48 -11.37
CA LYS A 71 -11.37 14.28 -12.21
C LYS A 71 -10.08 14.30 -11.39
N THR A 72 -9.95 15.20 -10.43
CA THR A 72 -8.78 15.28 -9.53
C THR A 72 -8.65 14.01 -8.68
N LEU A 73 -9.76 13.50 -8.13
CA LEU A 73 -9.74 12.27 -7.33
C LEU A 73 -9.36 11.04 -8.16
N LEU A 74 -9.86 10.96 -9.39
CA LEU A 74 -9.62 9.83 -10.28
C LEU A 74 -8.26 9.90 -10.98
N THR A 75 -7.72 11.08 -11.27
CA THR A 75 -6.53 11.23 -12.13
C THR A 75 -5.46 12.19 -11.62
N GLY A 76 -5.75 13.02 -10.62
CA GLY A 76 -4.88 14.14 -10.23
C GLY A 76 -4.80 15.28 -11.24
N LEU A 77 -5.43 15.17 -12.42
CA LEU A 77 -5.42 16.21 -13.45
C LEU A 77 -6.50 17.26 -13.21
N GLY A 78 -6.32 18.44 -13.82
CA GLY A 78 -7.33 19.50 -13.88
C GLY A 78 -8.39 19.23 -14.95
N LEU A 79 -9.57 19.84 -14.78
CA LEU A 79 -10.64 19.80 -15.78
C LEU A 79 -10.22 20.63 -17.00
N THR A 80 -10.43 20.12 -18.22
CA THR A 80 -10.14 20.90 -19.44
C THR A 80 -11.32 21.82 -19.77
N GLY A 81 -11.07 22.85 -20.58
CA GLY A 81 -12.14 23.74 -21.06
C GLY A 81 -13.21 22.98 -21.86
N GLU A 82 -12.80 22.05 -22.73
CA GLU A 82 -13.72 21.22 -23.52
C GLU A 82 -14.60 20.32 -22.63
N GLU A 83 -14.02 19.72 -21.60
CA GLU A 83 -14.78 18.90 -20.64
C GLU A 83 -15.80 19.75 -19.89
N LEU A 84 -15.40 20.93 -19.41
CA LEU A 84 -16.27 21.84 -18.68
C LEU A 84 -17.39 22.39 -19.57
N ASP A 85 -17.08 22.78 -20.80
CA ASP A 85 -18.05 23.32 -21.75
C ASP A 85 -19.10 22.26 -22.11
N ALA A 86 -18.66 21.02 -22.38
CA ALA A 86 -19.56 19.90 -22.66
C ALA A 86 -20.48 19.61 -21.48
N LEU A 87 -19.95 19.63 -20.26
CA LEU A 87 -20.71 19.36 -19.05
C LEU A 87 -21.68 20.49 -18.69
N THR A 88 -21.28 21.74 -18.92
CA THR A 88 -22.15 22.91 -18.74
C THR A 88 -23.31 22.89 -19.73
N ALA A 89 -23.05 22.44 -20.97
CA ALA A 89 -24.09 22.28 -21.99
C ALA A 89 -25.02 21.09 -21.69
N ASN A 90 -24.49 20.00 -21.15
CA ASN A 90 -25.26 18.80 -20.81
C ASN A 90 -24.65 18.08 -19.60
N PRO A 91 -25.22 18.22 -18.39
CA PRO A 91 -24.73 17.54 -17.19
C PRO A 91 -24.67 16.01 -17.28
N ASP A 92 -25.45 15.40 -18.17
CA ASP A 92 -25.51 13.93 -18.32
C ASP A 92 -24.25 13.33 -18.95
N VAL A 93 -23.37 14.16 -19.56
CA VAL A 93 -22.10 13.68 -20.13
C VAL A 93 -21.06 13.28 -19.08
N LEU A 94 -21.28 13.63 -17.80
CA LEU A 94 -20.35 13.33 -16.71
C LEU A 94 -19.96 11.84 -16.67
N ARG A 95 -20.91 10.94 -16.92
CA ARG A 95 -20.65 9.49 -16.95
C ARG A 95 -19.61 9.11 -18.01
N SER A 96 -19.81 9.58 -19.23
CA SER A 96 -18.88 9.31 -20.34
C SER A 96 -17.50 9.97 -20.12
N GLN A 97 -17.45 11.11 -19.43
CA GLN A 97 -16.19 11.73 -19.04
C GLN A 97 -15.46 10.89 -17.98
N ILE A 98 -16.17 10.38 -16.97
CA ILE A 98 -15.59 9.49 -15.95
C ILE A 98 -15.06 8.21 -16.59
N GLU A 99 -15.79 7.60 -17.53
CA GLU A 99 -15.31 6.45 -18.30
C GLU A 99 -13.98 6.78 -19.01
N GLY A 100 -13.92 7.92 -19.70
CA GLY A 100 -12.68 8.37 -20.35
C GLY A 100 -11.53 8.66 -19.38
N TRP A 101 -11.82 9.17 -18.18
CA TRP A 101 -10.82 9.40 -17.14
C TRP A 101 -10.29 8.11 -16.54
N LEU A 102 -11.17 7.12 -16.30
CA LEU A 102 -10.78 5.79 -15.84
C LEU A 102 -9.93 5.04 -16.87
N ASP A 103 -9.98 5.44 -18.14
CA ASP A 103 -9.14 4.85 -19.18
C ASP A 103 -7.69 5.38 -19.14
N MET A 104 -7.41 6.45 -18.40
CA MET A 104 -6.09 7.10 -18.35
C MET A 104 -5.09 6.34 -17.44
N PRO A 105 -3.78 6.34 -17.75
CA PRO A 105 -2.75 5.76 -16.88
C PRO A 105 -2.70 6.38 -15.48
N GLN A 106 -3.05 7.66 -15.37
CA GLN A 106 -3.13 8.36 -14.09
C GLN A 106 -4.22 7.77 -13.19
N ALA A 107 -5.31 7.24 -13.76
CA ALA A 107 -6.34 6.56 -12.99
C ALA A 107 -5.84 5.23 -12.42
N ASP A 108 -5.03 4.48 -13.18
CA ASP A 108 -4.43 3.24 -12.67
C ASP A 108 -3.54 3.50 -11.46
N GLN A 109 -2.77 4.59 -11.46
CA GLN A 109 -1.93 4.98 -10.31
C GLN A 109 -2.79 5.29 -9.06
N LYS A 110 -3.88 6.04 -9.24
CA LYS A 110 -4.81 6.36 -8.15
C LYS A 110 -5.51 5.13 -7.60
N LEU A 111 -5.95 4.23 -8.50
CA LEU A 111 -6.61 2.99 -8.13
C LEU A 111 -5.65 2.01 -7.47
N GLN A 112 -4.42 1.88 -7.95
CA GLN A 112 -3.42 1.03 -7.31
C GLN A 112 -3.24 1.45 -5.84
N ARG A 113 -3.03 2.75 -5.57
CA ARG A 113 -2.90 3.23 -4.19
C ARG A 113 -4.17 2.99 -3.37
N PHE A 114 -5.35 3.23 -3.94
CA PHE A 114 -6.62 2.92 -3.28
C PHE A 114 -6.73 1.43 -2.92
N PHE A 115 -6.25 0.53 -3.79
CA PHE A 115 -6.30 -0.91 -3.54
C PHE A 115 -5.24 -1.39 -2.54
N GLU A 116 -4.04 -0.82 -2.52
CA GLU A 116 -3.04 -1.09 -1.47
C GLU A 116 -3.68 -0.92 -0.09
N THR A 117 -4.28 0.24 0.16
CA THR A 117 -4.94 0.54 1.44
C THR A 117 -6.28 -0.18 1.61
N GLY A 118 -7.11 -0.24 0.57
CA GLY A 118 -8.44 -0.85 0.62
C GLY A 118 -8.42 -2.34 0.95
N PHE A 119 -7.39 -3.05 0.46
CA PHE A 119 -7.10 -4.46 0.78
C PHE A 119 -6.14 -4.64 1.95
N GLN A 120 -5.71 -3.54 2.61
CA GLN A 120 -4.80 -3.56 3.75
C GLN A 120 -3.51 -4.35 3.43
N GLN A 121 -2.92 -4.04 2.27
CA GLN A 121 -1.66 -4.60 1.79
C GLN A 121 -0.47 -3.70 2.13
N ASP A 122 -0.74 -2.48 2.61
CA ASP A 122 0.23 -1.54 3.15
C ASP A 122 0.00 -1.37 4.66
N GLY A 123 1.05 -1.07 5.41
CA GLY A 123 0.95 -0.81 6.86
C GLY A 123 1.65 -1.83 7.76
N TYR A 124 2.48 -2.71 7.20
CA TYR A 124 3.40 -3.53 7.98
C TYR A 124 4.80 -2.93 8.03
N GLU A 125 5.52 -3.21 9.11
CA GLU A 125 6.95 -2.90 9.21
C GLU A 125 7.76 -3.99 8.49
N GLU A 126 8.94 -3.63 7.97
CA GLU A 126 9.86 -4.56 7.28
C GLU A 126 10.05 -5.89 8.03
N GLN A 127 10.18 -5.83 9.35
CA GLN A 127 10.40 -6.99 10.19
C GLN A 127 9.26 -8.01 10.11
N ALA A 128 8.02 -7.58 9.86
CA ALA A 128 6.88 -8.49 9.81
C ALA A 128 7.01 -9.52 8.68
N LEU A 129 7.40 -9.11 7.47
CA LEU A 129 7.67 -10.05 6.38
C LEU A 129 8.82 -10.98 6.70
N VAL A 130 9.90 -10.45 7.29
CA VAL A 130 11.08 -11.22 7.71
C VAL A 130 10.69 -12.33 8.69
N ASP A 131 9.83 -12.01 9.65
CA ASP A 131 9.34 -12.95 10.66
C ASP A 131 8.50 -14.07 10.04
N LEU A 132 7.70 -13.78 8.99
CA LEU A 132 6.95 -14.82 8.27
C LEU A 132 7.88 -15.88 7.66
N TRP A 133 9.07 -15.46 7.23
CA TRP A 133 10.08 -16.37 6.71
C TRP A 133 10.97 -16.97 7.81
N GLY A 134 10.70 -16.66 9.08
CA GLY A 134 11.46 -17.16 10.22
C GLY A 134 12.93 -16.78 10.18
N TYR A 135 13.23 -15.58 9.67
CA TYR A 135 14.57 -15.01 9.68
C TYR A 135 14.63 -13.83 10.65
N ASN A 136 15.84 -13.34 10.92
CA ASN A 136 16.02 -12.10 11.68
C ASN A 136 16.19 -10.87 10.76
N ASN A 137 16.43 -11.09 9.46
CA ASN A 137 16.47 -10.11 8.36
C ASN A 137 16.66 -10.86 7.02
N PHE A 138 16.43 -10.22 5.87
CA PHE A 138 16.78 -10.81 4.58
C PHE A 138 18.25 -10.73 4.25
N GLN A 139 18.92 -9.66 4.68
CA GLN A 139 20.33 -9.43 4.39
C GLN A 139 20.55 -9.42 2.86
N MET A 140 20.16 -8.32 2.20
CA MET A 140 20.31 -8.16 0.76
C MET A 140 21.41 -7.15 0.37
N GLY A 141 21.74 -7.09 -0.92
CA GLY A 141 22.76 -6.23 -1.48
C GLY A 141 22.32 -4.77 -1.61
N ARG A 142 22.85 -4.08 -2.62
CA ARG A 142 22.48 -2.71 -3.00
C ARG A 142 22.34 -2.58 -4.50
N LEU A 143 21.36 -1.80 -4.97
CA LEU A 143 21.30 -1.41 -6.38
C LEU A 143 22.52 -0.56 -6.77
N SER A 144 22.74 -0.39 -8.07
CA SER A 144 23.87 0.32 -8.67
C SER A 144 24.01 1.76 -8.19
N ASP A 145 22.92 2.40 -7.78
CA ASP A 145 22.90 3.76 -7.24
C ASP A 145 23.07 3.85 -5.71
N GLY A 146 23.20 2.70 -5.04
CA GLY A 146 23.38 2.55 -3.60
C GLY A 146 22.11 2.20 -2.82
N THR A 147 20.95 2.11 -3.47
CA THR A 147 19.66 1.77 -2.84
C THR A 147 19.70 0.43 -2.13
N SER A 148 19.09 0.36 -0.94
CA SER A 148 18.88 -0.90 -0.22
C SER A 148 17.95 -1.82 -1.00
N VAL A 149 18.41 -3.03 -1.32
CA VAL A 149 17.56 -4.03 -1.98
C VAL A 149 16.48 -4.53 -1.01
N ASP A 150 16.77 -4.58 0.29
CA ASP A 150 15.83 -5.00 1.33
C ASP A 150 14.53 -4.16 1.26
N ASP A 151 14.65 -2.83 1.35
CA ASP A 151 13.53 -1.88 1.30
C ASP A 151 12.73 -1.99 -0.01
N THR A 152 13.46 -2.14 -1.14
CA THR A 152 12.84 -2.24 -2.47
C THR A 152 12.04 -3.53 -2.57
N TYR A 153 12.64 -4.65 -2.18
CA TYR A 153 12.04 -5.96 -2.25
C TYR A 153 10.76 -6.04 -1.41
N ILE A 154 10.80 -5.51 -0.19
CA ILE A 154 9.64 -5.47 0.72
C ILE A 154 8.48 -4.68 0.12
N ARG A 155 8.77 -3.50 -0.42
CA ARG A 155 7.74 -2.65 -1.03
C ARG A 155 7.09 -3.30 -2.26
N THR A 156 7.81 -4.14 -3.01
CA THR A 156 7.15 -4.87 -4.12
C THR A 156 6.00 -5.77 -3.62
N PHE A 157 6.02 -6.28 -2.39
CA PHE A 157 4.89 -7.08 -1.89
C PHE A 157 3.64 -6.23 -1.65
N GLU A 158 3.78 -4.98 -1.23
CA GLU A 158 2.66 -4.04 -1.04
C GLU A 158 1.94 -3.78 -2.38
N GLU A 159 2.71 -3.62 -3.47
CA GLU A 159 2.18 -3.29 -4.79
C GLU A 159 1.57 -4.49 -5.54
N SER A 160 2.05 -5.70 -5.26
CA SER A 160 1.74 -6.92 -6.04
C SER A 160 0.23 -7.15 -6.21
N PHE A 161 -0.50 -7.17 -5.10
CA PHE A 161 -1.92 -7.45 -5.16
C PHE A 161 -2.70 -6.29 -5.77
N ALA A 162 -2.38 -5.05 -5.42
CA ALA A 162 -3.03 -3.87 -5.98
C ALA A 162 -2.90 -3.79 -7.52
N ARG A 163 -1.73 -4.10 -8.07
CA ARG A 163 -1.52 -4.23 -9.53
C ARG A 163 -2.43 -5.28 -10.15
N SER A 164 -2.61 -6.41 -9.47
CA SER A 164 -3.51 -7.49 -9.89
C SER A 164 -4.97 -7.03 -9.92
N VAL A 165 -5.38 -6.23 -8.93
CA VAL A 165 -6.73 -5.69 -8.88
C VAL A 165 -6.96 -4.68 -9.99
N VAL A 166 -6.00 -3.80 -10.29
CA VAL A 166 -6.10 -2.88 -11.44
C VAL A 166 -6.31 -3.66 -12.73
N ASP A 167 -5.60 -4.77 -12.95
CA ASP A 167 -5.82 -5.65 -14.10
C ASP A 167 -7.23 -6.27 -14.12
N ILE A 168 -7.74 -6.75 -12.97
CA ILE A 168 -9.14 -7.22 -12.84
C ILE A 168 -10.14 -6.13 -13.28
N VAL A 169 -9.93 -4.89 -12.84
CA VAL A 169 -10.80 -3.75 -13.20
C VAL A 169 -10.68 -3.42 -14.68
N ARG A 170 -9.47 -3.39 -15.24
CA ARG A 170 -9.22 -3.08 -16.66
C ARG A 170 -9.76 -4.15 -17.61
N ALA A 171 -9.68 -5.41 -17.20
CA ALA A 171 -10.24 -6.54 -17.92
C ALA A 171 -11.77 -6.68 -17.75
N ASP A 172 -12.39 -5.79 -16.97
CA ASP A 172 -13.82 -5.80 -16.63
C ASP A 172 -14.29 -7.17 -16.08
N ARG A 173 -13.42 -7.81 -15.31
CA ARG A 173 -13.72 -9.07 -14.63
C ARG A 173 -14.58 -8.81 -13.39
N PRO A 174 -15.39 -9.78 -12.94
CA PRO A 174 -16.13 -9.67 -11.70
C PRO A 174 -15.20 -9.30 -10.55
N PHE A 175 -15.49 -8.22 -9.84
CA PHE A 175 -14.62 -7.73 -8.77
C PHE A 175 -14.52 -8.71 -7.59
N THR A 176 -15.46 -9.65 -7.48
CA THR A 176 -15.36 -10.78 -6.54
C THR A 176 -14.14 -11.67 -6.79
N ASP A 177 -13.50 -11.59 -7.98
CA ASP A 177 -12.27 -12.30 -8.29
C ASP A 177 -11.11 -11.93 -7.35
N VAL A 178 -11.16 -10.77 -6.69
CA VAL A 178 -10.16 -10.39 -5.66
C VAL A 178 -10.12 -11.34 -4.46
N LEU A 179 -11.18 -12.13 -4.27
CA LEU A 179 -11.27 -13.16 -3.23
C LEU A 179 -10.76 -14.51 -3.74
N THR A 180 -10.98 -14.85 -5.01
CA THR A 180 -10.78 -16.21 -5.51
C THR A 180 -9.63 -16.35 -6.51
N THR A 181 -9.03 -15.24 -6.96
CA THR A 181 -7.95 -15.27 -7.94
C THR A 181 -6.74 -16.03 -7.40
N ARG A 182 -6.12 -16.84 -8.26
CA ARG A 182 -4.78 -17.40 -8.05
C ARG A 182 -3.73 -16.73 -8.92
N THR A 183 -4.15 -15.82 -9.77
CA THR A 183 -3.27 -15.04 -10.65
C THR A 183 -3.04 -13.68 -10.01
N VAL A 184 -1.78 -13.37 -9.72
CA VAL A 184 -1.34 -12.09 -9.17
C VAL A 184 -0.12 -11.58 -9.92
N TYR A 185 0.08 -10.27 -9.96
CA TYR A 185 1.27 -9.66 -10.51
C TYR A 185 2.46 -9.88 -9.58
N LEU A 186 3.50 -10.54 -10.08
CA LEU A 186 4.75 -10.76 -9.36
C LEU A 186 5.94 -10.34 -10.22
N THR A 187 7.02 -9.98 -9.56
CA THR A 187 8.35 -9.88 -10.15
C THR A 187 9.11 -11.20 -10.00
N THR A 188 10.17 -11.39 -10.77
CA THR A 188 11.03 -12.58 -10.64
C THR A 188 11.60 -12.68 -9.23
N ALA A 189 12.02 -11.57 -8.63
CA ALA A 189 12.53 -11.54 -7.26
C ALA A 189 11.49 -12.09 -6.26
N GLN A 190 10.22 -11.69 -6.38
CA GLN A 190 9.16 -12.18 -5.51
C GLN A 190 8.91 -13.67 -5.69
N MET A 191 8.93 -14.17 -6.93
CA MET A 191 8.80 -15.62 -7.20
C MET A 191 9.93 -16.41 -6.52
N VAL A 192 11.16 -15.91 -6.58
CA VAL A 192 12.33 -16.52 -5.93
C VAL A 192 12.15 -16.60 -4.41
N GLY A 193 11.71 -15.52 -3.76
CA GLY A 193 11.48 -15.53 -2.32
C GLY A 193 10.25 -16.33 -1.89
N LEU A 194 9.18 -16.35 -2.67
CA LEU A 194 8.03 -17.22 -2.43
C LEU A 194 8.39 -18.71 -2.56
N ALA A 195 9.25 -19.08 -3.53
CA ALA A 195 9.76 -20.44 -3.64
C ALA A 195 10.66 -20.83 -2.44
N LEU A 196 11.50 -19.91 -1.95
CA LEU A 196 12.25 -20.13 -0.71
C LEU A 196 11.31 -20.30 0.49
N SER A 197 10.29 -19.45 0.57
CA SER A 197 9.25 -19.53 1.59
C SER A 197 8.60 -20.89 1.66
N ASP A 198 8.31 -21.46 0.49
CA ASP A 198 7.56 -22.70 0.36
C ASP A 198 8.42 -23.92 0.66
N ASP A 199 9.72 -23.87 0.39
CA ASP A 199 10.66 -24.94 0.77
C ASP A 199 11.02 -24.91 2.27
N ARG A 200 11.03 -23.73 2.88
CA ARG A 200 11.15 -23.59 4.34
C ARG A 200 9.85 -24.00 5.01
N GLU A 201 9.96 -24.65 6.16
CA GLU A 201 8.80 -25.05 6.97
C GLU A 201 8.99 -24.56 8.39
N ILE A 202 7.94 -23.95 8.94
CA ILE A 202 7.86 -23.55 10.33
C ILE A 202 6.51 -23.99 10.85
N ASP A 203 6.51 -24.97 11.74
CA ASP A 203 5.30 -25.46 12.37
C ASP A 203 4.84 -24.56 13.52
N ASP A 204 3.78 -24.99 14.20
CA ASP A 204 3.17 -24.23 15.30
C ASP A 204 4.02 -24.23 16.59
N ASP A 205 4.98 -25.15 16.71
CA ASP A 205 5.97 -25.21 17.80
C ASP A 205 7.24 -24.41 17.47
N GLU A 206 7.24 -23.67 16.35
CA GLU A 206 8.37 -22.92 15.81
C GLU A 206 9.56 -23.81 15.39
N ASP A 207 9.33 -25.10 15.17
CA ASP A 207 10.35 -25.99 14.64
C ASP A 207 10.59 -25.66 13.18
N ARG A 208 11.83 -25.27 12.88
CA ARG A 208 12.25 -24.77 11.57
C ARG A 208 12.97 -25.86 10.80
N SER A 209 12.47 -26.17 9.61
CA SER A 209 13.11 -27.11 8.70
C SER A 209 13.11 -26.61 7.26
N TYR A 210 13.79 -27.34 6.39
CA TYR A 210 13.65 -27.20 4.94
C TYR A 210 13.27 -28.56 4.39
N ASN A 211 12.31 -28.57 3.46
CA ASN A 211 11.88 -29.82 2.87
C ASN A 211 13.00 -30.43 1.99
N ARG A 212 13.58 -29.64 1.08
CA ARG A 212 14.54 -30.17 0.10
C ARG A 212 15.89 -29.47 0.13
N SER A 213 15.90 -28.14 0.13
CA SER A 213 17.13 -27.37 -0.14
C SER A 213 18.29 -27.67 0.81
N ARG A 214 18.01 -27.92 2.10
CA ARG A 214 19.04 -28.16 3.12
C ARG A 214 19.93 -29.37 2.81
N SER A 215 19.35 -30.39 2.17
CA SER A 215 20.06 -31.60 1.75
C SER A 215 20.83 -31.45 0.44
N MET A 216 20.48 -30.44 -0.37
CA MET A 216 21.07 -30.19 -1.68
C MET A 216 22.23 -29.19 -1.66
N ILE A 217 22.31 -28.37 -0.60
CA ILE A 217 23.31 -27.32 -0.43
C ILE A 217 24.22 -27.68 0.75
N GLU A 218 25.33 -28.35 0.43
CA GLU A 218 26.33 -28.78 1.43
C GLU A 218 27.41 -27.72 1.69
N GLN A 219 27.67 -26.86 0.71
CA GLN A 219 28.64 -25.78 0.80
C GLN A 219 28.30 -24.66 -0.20
N LEU A 220 28.76 -23.44 0.09
CA LEU A 220 28.84 -22.35 -0.87
C LEU A 220 30.30 -22.04 -1.15
N VAL A 221 30.64 -21.74 -2.41
CA VAL A 221 31.98 -21.27 -2.77
C VAL A 221 31.88 -19.88 -3.35
N TYR A 222 32.68 -18.96 -2.86
CA TYR A 222 32.82 -17.61 -3.40
C TYR A 222 34.16 -17.54 -4.12
N THR A 223 34.16 -17.14 -5.40
CA THR A 223 35.36 -17.19 -6.23
C THR A 223 35.47 -15.94 -7.10
N THR A 224 36.70 -15.51 -7.40
CA THR A 224 36.92 -14.46 -8.41
C THR A 224 36.83 -14.99 -9.84
N GLU A 225 36.71 -16.30 -10.04
CA GLU A 225 36.49 -16.90 -11.35
C GLU A 225 35.10 -16.49 -11.89
N SER A 226 35.05 -16.10 -13.16
CA SER A 226 33.80 -15.75 -13.84
C SER A 226 33.01 -17.01 -14.18
N ILE A 227 31.96 -17.30 -13.40
CA ILE A 227 31.07 -18.43 -13.58
C ILE A 227 29.68 -17.89 -13.99
N PRO A 228 29.10 -18.35 -15.11
CA PRO A 228 27.73 -17.97 -15.47
C PRO A 228 26.73 -18.40 -14.39
N LEU A 229 25.80 -17.51 -14.03
CA LEU A 229 24.80 -17.79 -12.99
C LEU A 229 24.00 -19.07 -13.28
N SER A 230 23.71 -19.36 -14.55
CA SER A 230 23.03 -20.59 -14.96
C SER A 230 23.82 -21.88 -14.65
N GLN A 231 25.14 -21.80 -14.52
CA GLN A 231 25.97 -22.92 -14.04
C GLN A 231 26.02 -22.97 -12.51
N THR A 232 25.99 -21.83 -11.84
CA THR A 232 25.94 -21.73 -10.37
C THR A 232 24.63 -22.31 -9.82
N LEU A 233 23.51 -22.07 -10.52
CA LEU A 233 22.16 -22.44 -10.10
C LEU A 233 21.66 -23.76 -10.70
N ASN A 234 22.56 -24.55 -11.30
CA ASN A 234 22.22 -25.87 -11.82
C ASN A 234 22.81 -26.98 -10.92
N PRO A 235 21.98 -27.77 -10.20
CA PRO A 235 22.46 -28.86 -9.35
C PRO A 235 23.27 -29.95 -10.06
N SER A 236 23.16 -30.07 -11.38
CA SER A 236 23.95 -31.01 -12.19
C SER A 236 25.28 -30.42 -12.70
N SER A 237 25.53 -29.13 -12.46
CA SER A 237 26.74 -28.44 -12.87
C SER A 237 27.89 -28.70 -11.89
N PRO A 238 29.14 -28.86 -12.35
CA PRO A 238 30.30 -28.87 -11.46
C PRO A 238 30.47 -27.53 -10.70
N ASN A 239 29.80 -26.47 -11.16
CA ASN A 239 29.81 -25.15 -10.56
C ASN A 239 28.62 -24.86 -9.63
N TRP A 240 27.82 -25.88 -9.28
CA TRP A 240 26.70 -25.75 -8.34
C TRP A 240 27.12 -25.00 -7.06
N MET A 241 26.37 -23.94 -6.71
CA MET A 241 26.59 -23.09 -5.52
C MET A 241 27.99 -22.44 -5.44
N ARG A 242 28.69 -22.30 -6.58
CA ARG A 242 29.90 -21.49 -6.73
C ARG A 242 29.54 -20.12 -7.31
N PHE A 243 29.64 -19.06 -6.51
CA PHE A 243 29.26 -17.70 -6.85
C PHE A 243 30.48 -16.84 -7.17
N THR A 244 30.42 -16.14 -8.30
CA THR A 244 31.41 -15.11 -8.63
C THR A 244 31.23 -13.91 -7.71
N ILE A 245 32.35 -13.41 -7.17
CA ILE A 245 32.43 -12.19 -6.36
C ILE A 245 33.59 -11.32 -6.86
N PRO A 246 33.47 -9.98 -6.83
CA PRO A 246 34.60 -9.10 -7.14
C PRO A 246 35.82 -9.37 -6.24
N ALA A 247 37.02 -9.13 -6.78
CA ALA A 247 38.26 -9.40 -6.07
C ALA A 247 38.39 -8.61 -4.76
N GLU A 248 37.75 -7.44 -4.65
CA GLU A 248 37.70 -6.65 -3.43
C GLU A 248 36.95 -7.37 -2.29
N GLY A 249 36.00 -8.25 -2.62
CA GLY A 249 35.27 -9.07 -1.65
C GLY A 249 36.11 -10.18 -1.04
N LEU A 250 37.19 -10.60 -1.69
CA LEU A 250 38.11 -11.65 -1.22
C LEU A 250 39.52 -11.04 -0.96
N PRO A 251 39.71 -10.33 0.16
CA PRO A 251 40.98 -9.65 0.45
C PRO A 251 42.15 -10.65 0.44
N GLY A 252 43.29 -10.20 -0.10
CA GLY A 252 44.43 -11.05 -0.44
C GLY A 252 44.91 -11.95 0.71
N GLY A 253 44.64 -13.25 0.60
CA GLY A 253 44.99 -14.26 1.61
C GLY A 253 44.38 -15.64 1.35
N CYS A 254 43.31 -15.72 0.56
CA CYS A 254 42.46 -16.91 0.43
C CYS A 254 42.63 -17.70 -0.88
N GLY A 255 43.73 -17.48 -1.61
CA GLY A 255 44.00 -18.25 -2.83
C GLY A 255 42.96 -18.08 -3.96
N GLY A 256 42.15 -17.02 -3.92
CA GLY A 256 41.13 -16.70 -4.93
C GLY A 256 39.73 -17.27 -4.65
N GLU A 257 39.55 -18.06 -3.58
CA GLU A 257 38.25 -18.63 -3.21
C GLU A 257 38.02 -18.62 -1.69
N ALA A 258 36.76 -18.54 -1.27
CA ALA A 258 36.32 -18.78 0.10
C ALA A 258 35.21 -19.83 0.10
N VAL A 259 35.19 -20.73 1.08
CA VAL A 259 34.22 -21.84 1.15
C VAL A 259 33.44 -21.74 2.46
N LYS A 260 32.12 -21.74 2.38
CA LYS A 260 31.21 -21.74 3.54
C LYS A 260 30.56 -23.11 3.69
N THR A 261 30.72 -23.75 4.85
CA THR A 261 30.20 -25.11 5.13
C THR A 261 29.31 -25.19 6.38
N ASN A 262 29.13 -24.07 7.08
CA ASN A 262 28.41 -23.97 8.35
C ASN A 262 27.38 -22.84 8.34
N GLY A 263 26.43 -22.89 9.28
CA GLY A 263 25.28 -21.99 9.34
C GLY A 263 24.14 -22.40 8.38
N ASP A 264 23.19 -21.50 8.17
CA ASP A 264 22.08 -21.68 7.24
C ASP A 264 22.55 -21.39 5.80
N LEU A 265 23.08 -22.43 5.14
CA LEU A 265 23.62 -22.32 3.77
C LEU A 265 22.54 -21.99 2.73
N VAL A 266 21.30 -22.38 2.97
CA VAL A 266 20.17 -22.09 2.08
C VAL A 266 19.87 -20.59 2.10
N ARG A 267 19.73 -20.02 3.30
CA ARG A 267 19.57 -18.57 3.47
C ARG A 267 20.75 -17.80 2.89
N ALA A 268 21.98 -18.28 3.11
CA ALA A 268 23.17 -17.63 2.57
C ALA A 268 23.18 -17.66 1.02
N ALA A 269 22.80 -18.78 0.39
CA ALA A 269 22.67 -18.86 -1.07
C ALA A 269 21.61 -17.89 -1.60
N PHE A 270 20.45 -17.82 -0.93
CA PHE A 270 19.42 -16.84 -1.26
C PHE A 270 19.93 -15.40 -1.13
N ALA A 271 20.59 -15.05 -0.03
CA ALA A 271 21.16 -13.72 0.19
C ALA A 271 22.16 -13.33 -0.92
N VAL A 272 22.97 -14.28 -1.40
CA VAL A 272 23.92 -14.06 -2.49
C VAL A 272 23.22 -13.77 -3.82
N LEU A 273 22.07 -14.39 -4.11
CA LEU A 273 21.26 -14.05 -5.29
C LEU A 273 20.85 -12.56 -5.28
N PHE A 274 20.61 -12.01 -4.09
CA PHE A 274 20.28 -10.62 -3.87
C PHE A 274 21.51 -9.73 -3.59
N GLY A 275 22.73 -10.23 -3.81
CA GLY A 275 23.96 -9.46 -3.74
C GLY A 275 24.53 -9.29 -2.34
N TYR A 276 24.21 -10.19 -1.41
CA TYR A 276 24.76 -10.16 -0.05
C TYR A 276 25.58 -11.41 0.25
N TYR A 277 26.82 -11.19 0.70
CA TYR A 277 27.77 -12.26 0.97
C TYR A 277 28.15 -12.24 2.46
N THR A 278 28.11 -13.42 3.09
CA THR A 278 28.52 -13.59 4.49
C THR A 278 29.73 -14.50 4.59
N ASP A 279 30.72 -14.04 5.36
CA ASP A 279 31.87 -14.85 5.73
C ASP A 279 31.55 -15.78 6.91
N ASN A 280 32.36 -16.82 7.08
CA ASN A 280 32.53 -17.55 8.33
C ASN A 280 34.01 -17.85 8.67
N ASP A 281 34.97 -17.60 7.76
CA ASP A 281 36.34 -18.12 7.85
C ASP A 281 37.44 -17.04 7.75
N GLY A 282 37.10 -15.76 7.90
CA GLY A 282 38.05 -14.64 7.91
C GLY A 282 38.69 -14.35 6.55
N CYS A 283 38.09 -14.90 5.49
CA CYS A 283 38.58 -14.90 4.12
C CYS A 283 37.84 -13.94 3.19
N MET A 284 36.79 -13.31 3.70
CA MET A 284 35.97 -12.35 3.00
C MET A 284 35.79 -11.11 3.88
N GLN A 285 35.51 -9.97 3.26
CA GLN A 285 35.04 -8.82 4.02
C GLN A 285 33.70 -9.16 4.70
N ASP A 286 33.58 -8.88 6.01
CA ASP A 286 32.30 -9.03 6.71
C ASP A 286 31.19 -8.23 6.01
N ASN A 287 30.07 -8.90 5.72
CA ASN A 287 28.85 -8.31 5.16
C ASN A 287 29.07 -7.58 3.82
N TYR A 288 29.79 -8.21 2.89
CA TYR A 288 30.05 -7.66 1.57
C TYR A 288 28.76 -7.58 0.73
N ARG A 289 28.52 -6.41 0.11
CA ARG A 289 27.31 -6.11 -0.66
C ARG A 289 27.63 -5.72 -2.10
N THR A 290 26.89 -6.29 -3.04
CA THR A 290 26.91 -5.97 -4.47
C THR A 290 25.51 -5.70 -4.98
N THR A 291 25.40 -5.42 -6.28
CA THR A 291 24.13 -5.54 -7.00
C THR A 291 23.63 -6.99 -7.00
N PRO A 292 22.29 -7.21 -7.06
CA PRO A 292 21.72 -8.55 -7.14
C PRO A 292 22.28 -9.35 -8.34
N LEU A 293 22.65 -10.60 -8.10
CA LEU A 293 23.10 -11.50 -9.18
C LEU A 293 21.97 -11.88 -10.13
N ILE A 294 20.73 -11.87 -9.63
CA ILE A 294 19.52 -12.06 -10.45
C ILE A 294 19.16 -10.82 -11.29
N GLY A 295 19.97 -9.76 -11.26
CA GLY A 295 19.71 -8.51 -11.96
C GLY A 295 18.78 -7.57 -11.19
N GLU A 296 18.96 -6.27 -11.38
CA GLU A 296 18.10 -5.25 -10.77
C GLU A 296 16.71 -5.23 -11.40
N ASP A 297 16.61 -5.58 -12.68
CA ASP A 297 15.36 -5.70 -13.43
C ASP A 297 14.42 -6.76 -12.84
N ALA A 298 14.94 -7.79 -12.19
CA ALA A 298 14.15 -8.82 -11.51
C ALA A 298 13.31 -8.28 -10.33
N LEU A 299 13.57 -7.05 -9.85
CA LEU A 299 12.75 -6.38 -8.84
C LEU A 299 11.58 -5.58 -9.44
N PHE A 300 11.55 -5.43 -10.77
CA PHE A 300 10.62 -4.54 -11.47
C PHE A 300 9.96 -5.17 -12.70
N ASP A 301 10.24 -6.44 -13.00
CA ASP A 301 9.74 -7.19 -14.16
C ASP A 301 8.35 -7.81 -13.92
N TRP A 302 7.42 -6.95 -13.53
CA TRP A 302 6.03 -7.26 -13.21
C TRP A 302 5.32 -8.05 -14.31
N ARG A 303 4.75 -9.21 -13.96
CA ARG A 303 3.92 -10.03 -14.84
C ARG A 303 2.83 -10.77 -14.08
N PRO A 304 1.69 -11.12 -14.72
CA PRO A 304 0.71 -11.99 -14.11
C PRO A 304 1.27 -13.41 -13.94
N VAL A 305 1.23 -13.92 -12.72
CA VAL A 305 1.69 -15.26 -12.34
C VAL A 305 0.57 -16.00 -11.64
N THR A 306 0.29 -17.21 -12.09
CA THR A 306 -0.73 -18.10 -11.52
C THR A 306 -0.10 -19.06 -10.52
N PHE A 307 -0.55 -19.00 -9.27
CA PHE A 307 -0.21 -19.99 -8.26
C PHE A 307 -0.96 -21.30 -8.51
N ARG A 308 -0.23 -22.41 -8.36
CA ARG A 308 -0.83 -23.74 -8.34
C ARG A 308 -0.10 -24.66 -7.38
N THR A 309 -0.84 -25.62 -6.86
CA THR A 309 -0.24 -26.74 -6.11
C THR A 309 0.47 -27.69 -7.07
N PRO A 310 1.52 -28.42 -6.61
CA PRO A 310 2.14 -29.46 -7.42
C PRO A 310 1.12 -30.53 -7.84
N GLY A 311 1.20 -30.96 -9.10
CA GLY A 311 0.51 -32.15 -9.57
C GLY A 311 1.10 -33.44 -8.99
N ALA A 312 0.46 -34.58 -9.27
CA ALA A 312 0.95 -35.87 -8.79
C ALA A 312 2.36 -36.19 -9.32
N GLY A 313 3.33 -36.32 -8.42
CA GLY A 313 4.74 -36.57 -8.75
C GLY A 313 5.49 -35.35 -9.29
N GLU A 314 4.88 -34.17 -9.24
CA GLU A 314 5.54 -32.90 -9.53
C GLU A 314 6.13 -32.32 -8.25
N GLU A 315 7.31 -31.70 -8.39
CA GLU A 315 7.97 -31.01 -7.30
C GLU A 315 7.63 -29.50 -7.32
N PRO A 316 7.57 -28.83 -6.16
CA PRO A 316 7.45 -27.38 -6.09
C PRO A 316 8.64 -26.66 -6.72
N ALA A 317 8.43 -25.38 -7.06
CA ALA A 317 9.49 -24.53 -7.58
C ALA A 317 10.56 -24.27 -6.51
N MET A 318 11.83 -24.26 -6.91
CA MET A 318 12.96 -23.98 -6.00
C MET A 318 13.52 -22.58 -6.25
N PHE A 319 13.97 -21.89 -5.20
CA PHE A 319 14.42 -20.49 -5.30
C PHE A 319 15.59 -20.26 -6.27
N TRP A 320 16.39 -21.28 -6.57
CA TRP A 320 17.48 -21.20 -7.54
C TRP A 320 17.04 -21.40 -9.00
N GLU A 321 15.78 -21.73 -9.27
CA GLU A 321 15.24 -21.93 -10.63
C GLU A 321 14.89 -20.60 -11.32
N VAL A 322 15.76 -19.59 -11.18
CA VAL A 322 15.54 -18.19 -11.59
C VAL A 322 15.17 -18.08 -13.08
N ASP A 323 15.89 -18.80 -13.96
CA ASP A 323 15.63 -18.73 -15.40
C ASP A 323 14.29 -19.39 -15.77
N ALA A 324 13.87 -20.44 -15.05
CA ALA A 324 12.55 -21.05 -15.24
C ALA A 324 11.44 -20.10 -14.79
N MET A 325 11.63 -19.41 -13.65
CA MET A 325 10.69 -18.40 -13.14
C MET A 325 10.54 -17.23 -14.10
N ARG A 326 11.64 -16.73 -14.69
CA ARG A 326 11.60 -15.67 -15.72
C ARG A 326 10.81 -16.07 -16.96
N ALA A 327 10.86 -17.33 -17.34
CA ALA A 327 10.21 -17.85 -18.54
C ALA A 327 8.75 -18.31 -18.30
N SER A 328 8.26 -18.26 -17.06
CA SER A 328 6.97 -18.83 -16.65
C SER A 328 5.99 -17.76 -16.14
N ASN A 329 4.71 -18.00 -16.41
CA ASN A 329 3.58 -17.30 -15.79
C ASN A 329 2.87 -18.18 -14.74
N GLU A 330 3.54 -19.23 -14.28
CA GLU A 330 3.08 -20.13 -13.22
C GLU A 330 4.16 -20.25 -12.14
N LEU A 331 3.73 -20.30 -10.89
CA LEU A 331 4.57 -20.62 -9.74
C LEU A 331 3.95 -21.78 -8.96
N VAL A 332 4.70 -22.87 -8.85
CA VAL A 332 4.27 -24.11 -8.20
C VAL A 332 4.67 -24.06 -6.73
N LEU A 333 3.70 -23.98 -5.83
CA LEU A 333 3.90 -23.87 -4.38
C LEU A 333 3.00 -24.87 -3.65
N ARG A 334 3.48 -25.46 -2.55
CA ARG A 334 2.68 -26.33 -1.68
C ARG A 334 1.68 -25.53 -0.86
N VAL A 335 2.12 -24.37 -0.38
CA VAL A 335 1.30 -23.45 0.39
C VAL A 335 0.22 -22.86 -0.52
N PRO A 336 -1.07 -23.06 -0.23
CA PRO A 336 -2.14 -22.52 -1.07
C PRO A 336 -2.09 -20.98 -1.04
N ARG A 337 -2.35 -20.36 -2.19
CA ARG A 337 -2.45 -18.90 -2.34
C ARG A 337 -3.69 -18.59 -3.19
N VAL A 338 -4.61 -17.83 -2.62
CA VAL A 338 -5.88 -17.43 -3.21
C VAL A 338 -6.31 -16.07 -2.66
N GLY A 339 -6.72 -15.16 -3.54
CA GLY A 339 -7.23 -13.83 -3.19
C GLY A 339 -6.28 -12.97 -2.37
N PHE A 340 -6.80 -11.83 -1.89
CA PHE A 340 -6.03 -10.86 -1.12
C PHE A 340 -5.59 -11.39 0.25
N MET A 341 -6.40 -12.25 0.89
CA MET A 341 -6.20 -12.64 2.28
C MET A 341 -5.07 -13.67 2.49
N THR A 342 -4.40 -14.08 1.42
CA THR A 342 -3.29 -15.04 1.47
C THR A 342 -1.98 -14.48 0.92
N THR A 343 -1.95 -13.18 0.59
CA THR A 343 -0.73 -12.52 0.15
C THR A 343 0.25 -12.38 1.32
N PRO A 344 1.57 -12.38 1.06
CA PRO A 344 2.55 -12.08 2.09
C PRO A 344 2.33 -10.71 2.76
N ALA A 345 1.92 -9.70 1.98
CA ALA A 345 1.63 -8.37 2.48
C ALA A 345 0.46 -8.33 3.49
N PHE A 346 -0.64 -9.03 3.20
CA PHE A 346 -1.76 -9.13 4.13
C PHE A 346 -1.36 -9.84 5.43
N PHE A 347 -0.61 -10.93 5.31
CA PHE A 347 -0.11 -11.68 6.46
C PHE A 347 0.89 -10.89 7.30
N ALA A 348 1.73 -10.06 6.68
CA ALA A 348 2.66 -9.19 7.39
C ALA A 348 1.94 -8.03 8.09
N THR A 349 0.84 -7.53 7.51
CA THR A 349 0.00 -6.49 8.14
C THR A 349 -0.75 -7.07 9.35
N TRP A 350 -1.23 -8.30 9.21
CA TRP A 350 -2.05 -8.97 10.23
C TRP A 350 -1.42 -10.29 10.65
N PRO A 351 -0.27 -10.26 11.34
CA PRO A 351 0.39 -11.48 11.76
C PRO A 351 -0.44 -12.21 12.83
N THR A 352 -0.33 -13.53 12.82
CA THR A 352 -0.91 -14.41 13.83
C THR A 352 0.16 -14.96 14.78
N ASN A 353 -0.27 -15.58 15.88
CA ASN A 353 0.58 -16.29 16.84
C ASN A 353 -0.25 -17.35 17.59
N ASP A 354 0.40 -18.07 18.51
CA ASP A 354 -0.19 -19.07 19.42
C ASP A 354 -1.36 -18.55 20.26
N ALA A 355 -1.33 -17.27 20.64
CA ALA A 355 -2.38 -16.67 21.46
C ALA A 355 -3.65 -16.37 20.65
N ASN A 356 -3.52 -15.80 19.44
CA ASN A 356 -4.69 -15.41 18.64
C ASN A 356 -5.11 -16.46 17.60
N GLN A 357 -4.22 -17.34 17.18
CA GLN A 357 -4.49 -18.50 16.34
C GLN A 357 -5.32 -18.21 15.07
N ALA A 358 -4.98 -17.12 14.37
CA ALA A 358 -5.60 -16.58 13.17
C ALA A 358 -6.93 -15.85 13.37
N ARG A 359 -7.37 -15.59 14.62
CA ARG A 359 -8.56 -14.77 14.93
C ARG A 359 -8.43 -13.34 14.38
N VAL A 360 -7.24 -12.76 14.45
CA VAL A 360 -6.96 -11.44 13.85
C VAL A 360 -7.11 -11.52 12.33
N THR A 361 -6.47 -12.51 11.72
CA THR A 361 -6.43 -12.69 10.27
C THR A 361 -7.83 -12.85 9.68
N ILE A 362 -8.68 -13.69 10.30
CA ILE A 362 -10.06 -13.86 9.86
C ILE A 362 -10.89 -12.59 10.10
N ASN A 363 -10.76 -11.91 11.25
CA ASN A 363 -11.50 -10.67 11.48
C ASN A 363 -11.15 -9.60 10.44
N GLN A 364 -9.87 -9.44 10.12
CA GLN A 364 -9.45 -8.47 9.11
C GLN A 364 -9.87 -8.88 7.70
N THR A 365 -9.91 -10.19 7.42
CA THR A 365 -10.49 -10.70 6.17
C THR A 365 -11.97 -10.30 6.06
N LEU A 366 -12.75 -10.39 7.13
CA LEU A 366 -14.16 -9.94 7.17
C LEU A 366 -14.28 -8.43 6.99
N ILE A 367 -13.41 -7.63 7.62
CA ILE A 367 -13.42 -6.17 7.48
C ILE A 367 -13.10 -5.75 6.04
N VAL A 368 -12.09 -6.37 5.42
CA VAL A 368 -11.72 -6.05 4.03
C VAL A 368 -12.82 -6.49 3.07
N ALA A 369 -13.32 -7.73 3.19
CA ALA A 369 -14.29 -8.29 2.24
C ALA A 369 -15.72 -7.77 2.45
N LEU A 370 -16.14 -7.59 3.70
CA LEU A 370 -17.54 -7.39 4.11
C LEU A 370 -17.77 -6.11 4.94
N GLY A 371 -16.71 -5.33 5.18
CA GLY A 371 -16.78 -4.00 5.77
C GLY A 371 -17.17 -4.00 7.24
N LYS A 372 -17.12 -5.18 7.88
CA LYS A 372 -17.64 -5.39 9.23
C LYS A 372 -16.74 -6.33 10.02
N SER A 373 -16.56 -5.97 11.29
CA SER A 373 -15.90 -6.80 12.30
C SER A 373 -16.92 -7.73 12.95
N PHE A 374 -16.41 -8.68 13.74
CA PHE A 374 -17.28 -9.48 14.61
C PHE A 374 -17.69 -8.62 15.80
N ASP A 375 -18.99 -8.50 16.04
CA ASP A 375 -19.53 -7.94 17.26
C ASP A 375 -20.80 -8.73 17.68
N SER A 376 -21.41 -8.38 18.80
CA SER A 376 -22.61 -9.05 19.30
C SER A 376 -23.85 -8.89 18.41
N GLU A 377 -23.85 -7.96 17.46
CA GLU A 377 -24.95 -7.68 16.53
C GLU A 377 -24.76 -8.36 15.16
N THR A 378 -23.51 -8.63 14.75
CA THR A 378 -23.17 -9.27 13.47
C THR A 378 -23.06 -10.80 13.53
N THR A 379 -23.18 -11.37 14.73
CA THR A 379 -22.88 -12.78 15.02
C THR A 379 -24.11 -13.70 15.00
N LEU A 380 -23.91 -14.88 14.39
CA LEU A 380 -24.82 -16.03 14.43
C LEU A 380 -24.06 -17.17 15.12
N ILE A 381 -24.69 -17.85 16.08
CA ILE A 381 -24.09 -19.05 16.70
C ILE A 381 -23.87 -20.10 15.60
N PRO A 382 -22.64 -20.52 15.29
CA PRO A 382 -22.38 -21.56 14.30
C PRO A 382 -23.04 -22.88 14.68
N ALA A 383 -23.34 -23.71 13.68
CA ALA A 383 -23.99 -25.00 13.90
C ALA A 383 -23.12 -26.01 14.67
N PHE A 384 -21.79 -25.81 14.68
CA PHE A 384 -20.81 -26.68 15.32
C PHE A 384 -19.68 -25.86 15.98
N ASP A 385 -19.18 -26.37 17.10
CA ASP A 385 -18.12 -25.80 17.92
C ASP A 385 -16.86 -26.68 17.95
N ASP A 386 -16.69 -27.61 17.00
CA ASP A 386 -15.57 -28.56 16.94
C ASP A 386 -14.18 -27.89 17.05
N ALA A 387 -14.02 -26.66 16.55
CA ALA A 387 -12.76 -25.89 16.58
C ALA A 387 -12.65 -24.91 17.76
N LEU A 388 -13.65 -24.90 18.65
CA LEU A 388 -13.72 -24.03 19.80
C LEU A 388 -12.64 -24.38 20.83
N ASP A 389 -11.99 -23.37 21.39
CA ASP A 389 -11.10 -23.57 22.53
C ASP A 389 -11.91 -23.80 23.82
N ASP A 390 -12.33 -25.04 24.09
CA ASP A 390 -13.12 -25.42 25.27
C ASP A 390 -12.53 -24.97 26.62
N SER A 391 -11.20 -24.76 26.68
CA SER A 391 -10.52 -24.36 27.92
C SER A 391 -10.60 -22.86 28.19
N HIS A 392 -10.67 -22.04 27.14
CA HIS A 392 -10.74 -20.58 27.21
C HIS A 392 -12.12 -20.00 26.88
N ALA A 393 -12.95 -20.77 26.17
CA ALA A 393 -14.31 -20.44 25.80
C ALA A 393 -15.28 -21.34 26.56
N ASP A 394 -15.33 -21.21 27.88
CA ASP A 394 -16.45 -21.79 28.64
C ASP A 394 -17.69 -20.88 28.47
N PRO A 395 -18.90 -21.41 28.24
CA PRO A 395 -20.14 -20.63 28.04
C PRO A 395 -20.49 -19.64 29.16
N THR A 396 -19.89 -19.79 30.35
CA THR A 396 -20.07 -18.90 31.50
C THR A 396 -19.08 -17.73 31.52
N THR A 397 -18.14 -17.68 30.59
CA THR A 397 -17.10 -16.64 30.50
C THR A 397 -17.48 -15.54 29.51
N ALA A 398 -16.90 -14.36 29.70
CA ALA A 398 -17.02 -13.27 28.73
C ALA A 398 -16.36 -13.60 27.38
N CYS A 399 -15.45 -14.58 27.34
CA CYS A 399 -14.72 -14.99 26.15
C CYS A 399 -15.60 -15.79 25.17
N TRP A 400 -16.60 -16.52 25.68
CA TRP A 400 -17.48 -17.37 24.87
C TRP A 400 -18.06 -16.65 23.64
N GLY A 401 -18.56 -15.43 23.83
CA GLY A 401 -19.24 -14.67 22.78
C GLY A 401 -18.35 -14.39 21.56
N CYS A 402 -17.05 -14.15 21.75
CA CYS A 402 -16.12 -13.94 20.65
C CYS A 402 -15.68 -15.28 20.04
N HIS A 403 -15.36 -16.25 20.88
CA HIS A 403 -14.80 -17.53 20.47
C HIS A 403 -15.78 -18.40 19.69
N VAL A 404 -17.04 -18.47 20.11
CA VAL A 404 -18.06 -19.29 19.44
C VAL A 404 -18.25 -18.87 17.98
N ASN A 405 -17.94 -17.62 17.63
CA ASN A 405 -18.09 -17.11 16.27
C ASN A 405 -16.77 -17.16 15.48
N LEU A 406 -15.65 -16.82 16.11
CA LEU A 406 -14.36 -16.72 15.41
C LEU A 406 -13.61 -18.04 15.30
N ASP A 407 -13.74 -18.94 16.27
CA ASP A 407 -12.95 -20.17 16.30
C ASP A 407 -13.31 -21.11 15.14
N PRO A 408 -14.59 -21.31 14.79
CA PRO A 408 -14.92 -22.06 13.58
C PRO A 408 -14.47 -21.36 12.28
N MET A 409 -14.50 -20.02 12.22
CA MET A 409 -14.12 -19.29 11.01
C MET A 409 -12.59 -19.21 10.81
N ARG A 410 -11.81 -18.99 11.88
CA ARG A 410 -10.34 -18.97 11.81
C ARG A 410 -9.79 -20.34 11.38
N GLN A 411 -10.56 -21.41 11.57
CA GLN A 411 -10.14 -22.76 11.23
C GLN A 411 -9.88 -22.95 9.73
N TYR A 412 -10.51 -22.16 8.84
CA TYR A 412 -10.15 -22.16 7.41
C TYR A 412 -8.68 -21.76 7.18
N PHE A 413 -8.17 -20.78 7.95
CA PHE A 413 -6.75 -20.44 7.92
C PHE A 413 -5.91 -21.54 8.56
N ARG A 414 -6.32 -22.08 9.71
CA ARG A 414 -5.56 -23.10 10.44
C ARG A 414 -5.44 -24.43 9.70
N ASN A 415 -6.45 -24.81 8.92
CA ASN A 415 -6.39 -25.97 8.03
C ASN A 415 -5.39 -25.78 6.89
N SER A 416 -5.12 -24.53 6.50
CA SER A 416 -4.20 -24.19 5.41
C SER A 416 -2.80 -23.83 5.90
N TYR A 417 -2.69 -23.23 7.09
CA TYR A 417 -1.52 -22.51 7.54
C TYR A 417 -1.16 -22.73 9.02
N THR A 418 0.16 -22.74 9.29
CA THR A 418 0.75 -22.64 10.62
C THR A 418 0.68 -21.20 11.16
N TYR A 419 1.10 -20.95 12.40
CA TYR A 419 1.16 -19.59 12.96
C TYR A 419 2.14 -18.66 12.23
N PHE A 420 3.02 -19.22 11.40
CA PHE A 420 3.98 -18.49 10.58
C PHE A 420 3.59 -18.44 9.10
N TYR A 421 2.36 -18.86 8.78
CA TYR A 421 1.81 -18.92 7.42
C TYR A 421 2.53 -19.87 6.44
N HIS A 422 3.18 -20.91 6.98
CA HIS A 422 3.67 -22.06 6.22
C HIS A 422 2.56 -23.11 6.09
N ALA A 423 2.75 -24.13 5.25
CA ALA A 423 1.73 -25.16 5.04
C ALA A 423 1.43 -25.89 6.35
N GLN A 424 0.16 -26.01 6.73
CA GLN A 424 -0.24 -26.84 7.86
C GLN A 424 -0.02 -28.32 7.51
N GLN A 425 0.63 -29.06 8.41
CA GLN A 425 0.91 -30.48 8.26
C GLN A 425 0.40 -31.32 9.44
N ASP A 426 -0.10 -30.70 10.51
CA ASP A 426 -0.68 -31.40 11.64
C ASP A 426 -2.08 -31.92 11.29
N ASP A 427 -2.19 -33.23 11.10
CA ASP A 427 -3.44 -33.95 10.84
C ASP A 427 -4.51 -33.67 11.91
N SER A 428 -4.12 -33.42 13.16
CA SER A 428 -5.05 -33.13 14.26
C SER A 428 -5.68 -31.75 14.13
N VAL A 429 -4.92 -30.76 13.63
CA VAL A 429 -5.43 -29.43 13.30
C VAL A 429 -6.33 -29.52 12.08
N GLN A 430 -5.90 -30.24 11.04
CA GLN A 430 -6.68 -30.39 9.79
C GLN A 430 -7.95 -31.22 9.97
N ALA A 431 -8.01 -32.09 10.97
CA ALA A 431 -9.22 -32.85 11.29
C ALA A 431 -10.36 -31.96 11.84
N LEU A 432 -10.05 -30.74 12.29
CA LEU A 432 -11.06 -29.81 12.79
C LEU A 432 -11.90 -29.24 11.64
N ARG A 433 -13.22 -29.22 11.85
CA ARG A 433 -14.17 -28.68 10.89
C ARG A 433 -14.22 -27.14 10.98
N PRO A 434 -14.01 -26.42 9.87
CA PRO A 434 -14.28 -24.99 9.83
C PRO A 434 -15.77 -24.71 9.58
N SER A 435 -16.25 -23.55 10.00
CA SER A 435 -17.60 -23.08 9.70
C SER A 435 -17.61 -21.57 9.53
N PHE A 436 -18.37 -21.09 8.56
CA PHE A 436 -18.67 -19.69 8.38
C PHE A 436 -20.05 -19.36 8.96
N ALA A 437 -20.12 -18.30 9.78
CA ALA A 437 -21.37 -17.75 10.28
C ALA A 437 -21.20 -16.24 10.51
N PHE A 438 -21.77 -15.43 9.61
CA PHE A 438 -21.63 -13.97 9.66
C PHE A 438 -22.81 -13.29 8.97
N GLN A 439 -23.43 -12.31 9.63
CA GLN A 439 -24.48 -11.44 9.07
C GLN A 439 -25.55 -12.16 8.21
N GLY A 440 -26.15 -13.22 8.74
CA GLY A 440 -27.23 -13.93 8.06
C GLY A 440 -26.79 -15.04 7.11
N VAL A 441 -25.49 -15.17 6.84
CA VAL A 441 -24.93 -16.25 6.02
C VAL A 441 -24.28 -17.30 6.92
N SER A 442 -24.61 -18.57 6.67
CA SER A 442 -23.96 -19.70 7.34
C SER A 442 -23.61 -20.77 6.32
N VAL A 443 -22.36 -21.22 6.36
CA VAL A 443 -21.81 -22.28 5.50
C VAL A 443 -20.99 -23.21 6.39
N GLU A 444 -21.30 -24.50 6.31
CA GLU A 444 -20.54 -25.55 7.00
C GLU A 444 -19.43 -26.06 6.08
N GLY A 445 -18.21 -26.14 6.60
CA GLY A 445 -17.10 -26.80 5.90
C GLY A 445 -17.01 -28.29 6.24
N ALA A 446 -16.16 -29.00 5.51
CA ALA A 446 -15.65 -30.32 5.84
C ALA A 446 -14.28 -30.22 6.56
N PRO A 447 -13.86 -31.24 7.33
CA PRO A 447 -12.49 -31.34 7.83
C PRO A 447 -11.48 -31.15 6.69
N GLY A 448 -10.48 -30.31 6.92
CA GLY A 448 -9.46 -29.95 5.94
C GLY A 448 -9.84 -28.83 4.96
N ASP A 449 -11.11 -28.39 4.90
CA ASP A 449 -11.49 -27.24 4.10
C ASP A 449 -10.69 -26.00 4.54
N GLY A 450 -10.16 -25.26 3.58
CA GLY A 450 -9.17 -24.22 3.82
C GLY A 450 -9.61 -22.85 3.32
N VAL A 451 -8.63 -21.99 3.07
CA VAL A 451 -8.89 -20.62 2.60
C VAL A 451 -9.53 -20.54 1.22
N GLY A 452 -9.47 -21.61 0.40
CA GLY A 452 -10.18 -21.67 -0.88
C GLY A 452 -11.70 -21.71 -0.71
N GLU A 453 -12.19 -22.49 0.24
CA GLU A 453 -13.60 -22.62 0.57
C GLU A 453 -14.12 -21.36 1.26
N LEU A 454 -13.31 -20.74 2.13
CA LEU A 454 -13.59 -19.42 2.69
C LEU A 454 -13.72 -18.37 1.59
N ALA A 455 -12.79 -18.33 0.63
CA ALA A 455 -12.83 -17.41 -0.50
C ALA A 455 -14.13 -17.53 -1.31
N GLY A 456 -14.57 -18.76 -1.57
CA GLY A 456 -15.83 -19.05 -2.26
C GLY A 456 -17.07 -18.58 -1.46
N THR A 457 -17.02 -18.70 -0.13
CA THR A 457 -18.09 -18.19 0.74
C THR A 457 -18.17 -16.67 0.71
N LEU A 458 -17.02 -15.99 0.83
CA LEU A 458 -16.95 -14.52 0.81
C LEU A 458 -17.37 -13.94 -0.54
N SER A 459 -17.06 -14.62 -1.65
CA SER A 459 -17.34 -14.10 -3.00
C SER A 459 -18.82 -14.05 -3.35
N THR A 460 -19.64 -14.78 -2.61
CA THR A 460 -21.10 -14.81 -2.77
C THR A 460 -21.84 -14.09 -1.63
N HIS A 461 -21.11 -13.48 -0.70
CA HIS A 461 -21.70 -12.84 0.47
C HIS A 461 -22.38 -11.51 0.09
N PRO A 462 -23.64 -11.26 0.52
CA PRO A 462 -24.41 -10.08 0.11
C PRO A 462 -23.83 -8.75 0.57
N ARG A 463 -22.93 -8.75 1.56
CA ARG A 463 -22.20 -7.55 1.99
C ARG A 463 -21.04 -7.14 1.09
N PHE A 464 -20.58 -7.99 0.18
CA PHE A 464 -19.40 -7.69 -0.62
C PHE A 464 -19.62 -6.40 -1.45
N ALA A 465 -20.72 -6.32 -2.19
CA ALA A 465 -21.05 -5.15 -3.01
C ALA A 465 -21.17 -3.84 -2.20
N PRO A 466 -22.02 -3.73 -1.15
CA PRO A 466 -22.13 -2.49 -0.38
C PRO A 466 -20.83 -2.10 0.31
N THR A 467 -19.99 -3.06 0.71
CA THR A 467 -18.68 -2.76 1.32
C THR A 467 -17.76 -2.01 0.36
N TRP A 468 -17.68 -2.46 -0.89
CA TRP A 468 -16.79 -1.83 -1.87
C TRP A 468 -17.32 -0.49 -2.38
N VAL A 469 -18.64 -0.32 -2.46
CA VAL A 469 -19.24 1.01 -2.65
C VAL A 469 -18.87 1.93 -1.48
N GLN A 470 -18.95 1.44 -0.23
CA GLN A 470 -18.63 2.24 0.95
C GLN A 470 -17.14 2.63 1.03
N LYS A 471 -16.22 1.72 0.70
CA LYS A 471 -14.78 2.03 0.61
C LYS A 471 -14.51 3.09 -0.45
N ALA A 472 -15.16 2.99 -1.61
CA ALA A 472 -15.07 4.00 -2.66
C ALA A 472 -15.68 5.35 -2.23
N CYS A 473 -16.75 5.34 -1.40
CA CYS A 473 -17.30 6.55 -0.79
C CYS A 473 -16.30 7.24 0.16
N TYR A 474 -15.62 6.50 1.03
CA TYR A 474 -14.54 7.07 1.85
C TYR A 474 -13.42 7.63 0.99
N PHE A 475 -13.06 6.93 -0.09
CA PHE A 475 -12.09 7.44 -1.04
C PHE A 475 -12.58 8.73 -1.74
N ALA A 476 -13.86 8.91 -2.00
CA ALA A 476 -14.36 10.10 -2.68
C ALA A 476 -14.68 11.27 -1.74
N THR A 477 -14.97 10.98 -0.46
CA THR A 477 -15.58 11.96 0.46
C THR A 477 -14.94 12.06 1.83
N SER A 478 -13.97 11.19 2.14
CA SER A 478 -13.43 11.00 3.51
C SER A 478 -14.51 10.68 4.55
N SER A 479 -15.69 10.22 4.12
CA SER A 479 -16.84 9.94 4.97
C SER A 479 -17.65 8.74 4.47
N ALA A 480 -18.48 8.20 5.35
CA ALA A 480 -19.45 7.17 5.01
C ALA A 480 -20.54 7.71 4.08
N CYS A 481 -20.90 6.95 3.05
CA CYS A 481 -22.19 7.17 2.38
C CYS A 481 -23.33 6.58 3.23
N PRO A 482 -24.55 7.16 3.15
CA PRO A 482 -25.71 6.64 3.86
C PRO A 482 -26.20 5.34 3.20
N GLU A 483 -25.81 4.18 3.75
CA GLU A 483 -26.14 2.86 3.19
C GLU A 483 -27.66 2.65 3.03
N GLY A 484 -28.48 3.24 3.91
CA GLY A 484 -29.95 3.14 3.84
C GLY A 484 -30.62 4.03 2.78
N SER A 485 -29.86 4.91 2.10
CA SER A 485 -30.42 5.79 1.07
C SER A 485 -30.74 5.04 -0.22
N ALA A 486 -31.78 5.48 -0.94
CA ALA A 486 -32.12 4.91 -2.25
C ALA A 486 -30.97 5.03 -3.25
N GLU A 487 -30.22 6.14 -3.21
CA GLU A 487 -29.09 6.35 -4.12
C GLU A 487 -27.96 5.35 -3.89
N PHE A 488 -27.59 5.09 -2.64
CA PHE A 488 -26.59 4.07 -2.32
C PHE A 488 -27.03 2.68 -2.78
N GLN A 489 -28.29 2.32 -2.50
CA GLN A 489 -28.84 1.02 -2.92
C GLN A 489 -28.92 0.87 -4.44
N ASN A 490 -29.18 1.95 -5.18
CA ASN A 490 -29.14 1.95 -6.64
C ASN A 490 -27.74 1.65 -7.17
N ILE A 491 -26.70 2.25 -6.58
CA ILE A 491 -25.30 2.00 -6.97
C ILE A 491 -24.90 0.56 -6.66
N VAL A 492 -25.27 0.03 -5.48
CA VAL A 492 -25.04 -1.38 -5.13
C VAL A 492 -25.74 -2.31 -6.13
N THR A 493 -27.00 -2.03 -6.45
CA THR A 493 -27.77 -2.81 -7.43
C THR A 493 -27.13 -2.76 -8.82
N ALA A 494 -26.65 -1.59 -9.26
CA ALA A 494 -25.96 -1.45 -10.54
C ALA A 494 -24.63 -2.22 -10.55
N PHE A 495 -23.88 -2.20 -9.45
CA PHE A 495 -22.67 -2.99 -9.28
C PHE A 495 -22.96 -4.50 -9.41
N GLU A 496 -24.00 -5.01 -8.74
CA GLU A 496 -24.41 -6.41 -8.85
C GLU A 496 -24.89 -6.77 -10.27
N GLN A 497 -25.76 -5.94 -10.87
CA GLN A 497 -26.35 -6.19 -12.19
C GLN A 497 -25.34 -6.11 -13.34
N SER A 498 -24.27 -5.33 -13.17
CA SER A 498 -23.13 -5.29 -14.10
C SER A 498 -22.21 -6.53 -14.00
N GLY A 499 -22.57 -7.53 -13.19
CA GLY A 499 -21.71 -8.70 -12.95
C GLY A 499 -20.53 -8.40 -12.04
N MET A 500 -20.70 -7.47 -11.10
CA MET A 500 -19.63 -6.95 -10.24
C MET A 500 -18.53 -6.20 -11.02
N SER A 501 -18.88 -5.41 -12.04
CA SER A 501 -17.92 -4.53 -12.71
C SER A 501 -17.54 -3.36 -11.79
N PHE A 502 -16.32 -3.36 -11.28
CA PHE A 502 -15.84 -2.27 -10.42
C PHE A 502 -15.75 -0.95 -11.19
N ARG A 503 -15.40 -1.01 -12.48
CA ARG A 503 -15.40 0.16 -13.38
C ARG A 503 -16.79 0.76 -13.46
N SER A 504 -17.82 -0.07 -13.67
CA SER A 504 -19.21 0.38 -13.70
C SER A 504 -19.63 0.99 -12.35
N MET A 505 -19.29 0.34 -11.24
CA MET A 505 -19.56 0.88 -9.89
C MET A 505 -18.93 2.25 -9.67
N LEU A 506 -17.68 2.47 -10.07
CA LEU A 506 -17.03 3.78 -9.97
C LEU A 506 -17.75 4.83 -10.83
N VAL A 507 -18.14 4.50 -12.07
CA VAL A 507 -18.88 5.43 -12.94
C VAL A 507 -20.22 5.81 -12.31
N GLU A 508 -20.96 4.83 -11.79
CA GLU A 508 -22.23 5.07 -11.07
C GLU A 508 -22.01 5.95 -9.85
N LEU A 509 -21.09 5.57 -8.96
CA LEU A 509 -20.83 6.30 -7.72
C LEU A 509 -20.35 7.73 -7.98
N PHE A 510 -19.33 7.93 -8.81
CA PHE A 510 -18.75 9.26 -9.03
C PHE A 510 -19.65 10.18 -9.86
N SER A 511 -20.61 9.64 -10.62
CA SER A 511 -21.66 10.44 -11.28
C SER A 511 -22.90 10.66 -10.40
N SER A 512 -23.05 9.91 -9.31
CA SER A 512 -24.17 10.01 -8.40
C SER A 512 -24.18 11.33 -7.63
N PRO A 513 -25.35 11.76 -7.10
CA PRO A 513 -25.43 12.88 -6.18
C PRO A 513 -24.68 12.70 -4.85
N LEU A 514 -24.32 11.46 -4.45
CA LEU A 514 -23.52 11.21 -3.25
C LEU A 514 -22.12 11.85 -3.35
N ILE A 515 -21.56 11.92 -4.56
CA ILE A 515 -20.23 12.49 -4.82
C ILE A 515 -20.34 13.86 -5.49
N SER A 516 -21.25 14.00 -6.45
CA SER A 516 -21.38 15.22 -7.25
C SER A 516 -22.17 16.33 -6.58
N ALA A 517 -22.98 16.03 -5.55
CA ALA A 517 -23.92 16.96 -4.95
C ALA A 517 -24.78 17.72 -6.00
N ARG A 518 -25.15 17.05 -7.09
CA ARG A 518 -26.03 17.62 -8.14
C ARG A 518 -27.51 17.64 -7.73
N SER A 519 -27.88 16.83 -6.74
CA SER A 519 -29.21 16.78 -6.14
C SER A 519 -29.09 16.32 -4.68
N CYS A 520 -30.10 16.63 -3.87
CA CYS A 520 -30.10 16.25 -2.48
C CYS A 520 -30.23 14.72 -2.30
N VAL A 521 -29.49 14.19 -1.34
CA VAL A 521 -29.70 12.84 -0.77
C VAL A 521 -29.82 13.01 0.74
N GLU A 522 -30.97 12.64 1.30
CA GLU A 522 -31.17 12.70 2.75
C GLU A 522 -30.12 11.84 3.47
N ALA A 523 -29.70 12.31 4.64
CA ALA A 523 -28.61 11.72 5.43
C ALA A 523 -27.21 11.75 4.77
N ALA A 524 -27.06 12.26 3.54
CA ALA A 524 -25.74 12.62 3.01
C ALA A 524 -25.30 14.00 3.56
N GLY A 525 -24.00 14.28 3.45
CA GLY A 525 -23.48 15.62 3.73
C GLY A 525 -24.00 16.63 2.70
N GLY A 526 -24.37 17.83 3.15
CA GLY A 526 -24.96 18.84 2.27
C GLY A 526 -23.99 19.60 1.38
N ASP A 527 -22.68 19.52 1.67
CA ASP A 527 -21.64 20.12 0.84
C ASP A 527 -20.76 19.05 0.19
N ILE A 528 -19.86 19.47 -0.69
CA ILE A 528 -18.82 18.59 -1.22
C ILE A 528 -17.63 18.61 -0.24
N PRO A 529 -17.25 17.47 0.37
CA PRO A 529 -16.19 17.45 1.37
C PRO A 529 -14.79 17.63 0.75
N SER A 530 -13.93 18.28 1.53
CA SER A 530 -12.49 18.33 1.29
C SER A 530 -11.89 16.93 1.33
N VAL A 531 -10.87 16.70 0.50
CA VAL A 531 -10.10 15.46 0.45
C VAL A 531 -8.61 15.83 0.49
N SER A 532 -8.19 16.43 1.60
CA SER A 532 -6.86 17.02 1.78
C SER A 532 -5.80 15.99 2.21
N ARG A 533 -5.73 14.89 1.47
CA ARG A 533 -4.83 13.76 1.74
C ARG A 533 -3.52 13.92 1.00
N ILE A 534 -2.41 13.58 1.67
CA ILE A 534 -1.06 13.76 1.12
C ILE A 534 -0.89 13.04 -0.22
N ARG A 535 -1.40 11.81 -0.36
CA ARG A 535 -1.33 11.06 -1.63
C ARG A 535 -2.11 11.71 -2.77
N HIS A 536 -3.22 12.39 -2.46
CA HIS A 536 -3.97 13.16 -3.46
C HIS A 536 -3.20 14.37 -3.92
N PHE A 537 -2.63 15.13 -2.99
CA PHE A 537 -1.76 16.27 -3.29
C PHE A 537 -0.55 15.84 -4.13
N CYS A 538 0.16 14.79 -3.71
CA CYS A 538 1.35 14.29 -4.41
C CYS A 538 1.05 13.83 -5.83
N SER A 539 -0.05 13.07 -6.04
CA SER A 539 -0.49 12.69 -7.39
C SER A 539 -0.88 13.90 -8.24
N THR A 540 -1.53 14.89 -7.63
CA THR A 540 -2.01 16.10 -8.31
C THR A 540 -0.84 16.92 -8.83
N VAL A 541 0.13 17.21 -7.97
CA VAL A 541 1.33 17.96 -8.35
C VAL A 541 2.17 17.17 -9.37
N SER A 542 2.36 15.87 -9.16
CA SER A 542 3.11 15.02 -10.09
C SER A 542 2.50 15.06 -11.50
N ASN A 543 1.18 14.88 -11.59
CA ASN A 543 0.49 14.79 -12.87
C ASN A 543 0.35 16.15 -13.55
N ARG A 544 0.08 17.23 -12.81
CA ARG A 544 -0.08 18.58 -13.37
C ARG A 544 1.24 19.25 -13.75
N LEU A 545 2.33 18.92 -13.07
CA LEU A 545 3.66 19.46 -13.39
C LEU A 545 4.53 18.51 -14.23
N GLY A 546 4.06 17.29 -14.52
CA GLY A 546 4.85 16.29 -15.23
C GLY A 546 6.10 15.83 -14.45
N ILE A 547 6.09 15.95 -13.13
CA ILE A 547 7.18 15.52 -12.25
C ILE A 547 6.87 14.10 -11.78
N SER A 548 7.65 13.12 -12.25
CA SER A 548 7.52 11.75 -11.74
C SER A 548 7.78 11.72 -10.23
N ASP A 549 6.83 11.20 -9.44
CA ASP A 549 6.88 11.10 -7.98
C ASP A 549 7.39 12.40 -7.32
N ALA A 550 6.63 13.49 -7.50
CA ALA A 550 7.00 14.80 -6.97
C ALA A 550 7.32 14.74 -5.47
N CYS A 551 6.57 13.94 -4.71
CA CYS A 551 6.75 13.81 -3.27
C CYS A 551 7.86 12.84 -2.85
N GLY A 552 8.46 12.06 -3.74
CA GLY A 552 9.47 11.07 -3.36
C GLY A 552 8.92 9.90 -2.54
N THR A 553 7.61 9.68 -2.55
CA THR A 553 6.95 8.65 -1.75
C THR A 553 6.94 7.30 -2.47
N ASP A 554 6.99 7.33 -3.80
CA ASP A 554 6.84 6.15 -4.65
C ASP A 554 8.16 5.80 -5.39
N THR A 555 9.27 6.49 -5.10
CA THR A 555 10.57 6.17 -5.67
C THR A 555 11.29 5.05 -4.90
N TYR A 556 11.83 4.11 -5.65
CA TYR A 556 12.71 3.05 -5.14
C TYR A 556 14.14 3.54 -4.97
N TYR A 557 14.62 4.37 -5.90
CA TYR A 557 16.03 4.69 -6.06
C TYR A 557 16.52 5.77 -5.08
N GLN A 558 17.60 5.48 -4.35
CA GLN A 558 18.27 6.41 -3.46
C GLN A 558 18.80 7.63 -4.23
N SER A 559 19.26 7.44 -5.46
CA SER A 559 19.68 8.55 -6.32
C SER A 559 18.55 9.55 -6.58
N GLU A 560 17.32 9.08 -6.70
CA GLU A 560 16.12 9.91 -6.85
C GLU A 560 15.67 10.52 -5.51
N ARG A 561 15.97 9.87 -4.38
CA ARG A 561 15.74 10.41 -3.02
C ARG A 561 16.78 11.44 -2.57
N ARG A 562 17.80 11.76 -3.38
CA ARG A 562 18.77 12.82 -3.04
C ARG A 562 18.20 14.20 -3.40
N GLY A 563 18.64 15.22 -2.67
CA GLY A 563 18.25 16.61 -2.95
C GLY A 563 16.79 16.90 -2.62
N ALA A 564 16.11 17.66 -3.49
CA ALA A 564 14.77 18.19 -3.22
C ALA A 564 13.72 17.10 -2.92
N ARG A 565 13.70 16.00 -3.68
CA ARG A 565 12.73 14.91 -3.49
C ARG A 565 12.87 14.20 -2.14
N GLY A 566 14.09 14.03 -1.64
CA GLY A 566 14.31 13.46 -0.30
C GLY A 566 13.75 14.34 0.82
N VAL A 567 13.86 15.66 0.67
CA VAL A 567 13.27 16.63 1.60
C VAL A 567 11.75 16.62 1.47
N THR A 568 11.21 16.61 0.25
CA THR A 568 9.77 16.53 0.02
C THR A 568 9.18 15.25 0.61
N ARG A 569 9.88 14.12 0.52
CA ARG A 569 9.48 12.86 1.15
C ARG A 569 9.36 13.01 2.67
N GLN A 570 10.37 13.57 3.32
CA GLN A 570 10.34 13.81 4.76
C GLN A 570 9.17 14.71 5.16
N LEU A 571 8.85 15.71 4.35
CA LEU A 571 7.68 16.58 4.57
C LEU A 571 6.37 15.83 4.37
N ALA A 572 6.28 14.95 3.37
CA ALA A 572 5.10 14.12 3.12
C ALA A 572 4.85 13.15 4.28
N GLU A 573 5.90 12.57 4.87
CA GLU A 573 5.83 11.66 6.02
C GLU A 573 5.31 12.33 7.32
N VAL A 574 5.26 13.66 7.40
CA VAL A 574 4.66 14.39 8.54
C VAL A 574 3.13 14.39 8.48
N VAL A 575 2.55 14.17 7.30
CA VAL A 575 1.10 14.07 7.12
C VAL A 575 0.70 12.59 7.17
N PRO A 576 -0.20 12.18 8.07
CA PRO A 576 -0.66 10.79 8.12
C PRO A 576 -1.19 10.33 6.77
N ASP A 577 -0.82 9.12 6.37
CA ASP A 577 -1.40 8.47 5.20
C ASP A 577 -2.74 7.81 5.56
N ASP A 578 -3.51 7.44 4.54
CA ASP A 578 -4.69 6.63 4.75
C ASP A 578 -4.30 5.24 5.26
N GLY A 579 -5.12 4.65 6.13
CA GLY A 579 -4.83 3.32 6.67
C GLY A 579 -6.03 2.69 7.36
N TYR A 580 -5.78 1.53 7.97
CA TYR A 580 -6.77 0.84 8.80
C TYR A 580 -6.15 0.45 10.14
N GLY A 581 -6.93 0.64 11.21
CA GLY A 581 -6.57 0.13 12.53
C GLY A 581 -6.82 -1.38 12.64
N ARG A 582 -6.17 -2.01 13.62
CA ARG A 582 -6.46 -3.40 13.97
C ARG A 582 -7.92 -3.53 14.44
N GLY A 583 -8.73 -4.30 13.71
CA GLY A 583 -10.16 -4.45 13.99
C GLY A 583 -11.03 -3.25 13.59
N GLY A 584 -10.45 -2.20 13.00
CA GLY A 584 -11.19 -1.01 12.61
C GLY A 584 -11.97 -1.24 11.31
N GLU A 585 -13.30 -1.11 11.35
CA GLU A 585 -14.17 -1.19 10.17
C GLU A 585 -14.01 0.01 9.22
N ILE A 586 -13.69 1.17 9.81
CA ILE A 586 -13.61 2.46 9.14
C ILE A 586 -12.14 2.77 8.85
N PRO A 587 -11.80 3.24 7.63
CA PRO A 587 -10.44 3.68 7.35
C PRO A 587 -10.10 4.94 8.15
N VAL A 588 -8.86 5.02 8.61
CA VAL A 588 -8.28 6.25 9.12
C VAL A 588 -7.96 7.13 7.91
N VAL A 589 -8.76 8.18 7.70
CA VAL A 589 -8.61 9.13 6.59
C VAL A 589 -8.61 10.56 7.11
N ILE A 590 -7.89 11.43 6.43
CA ILE A 590 -7.90 12.86 6.73
C ILE A 590 -9.10 13.51 6.03
N ALA A 591 -10.09 13.92 6.81
CA ALA A 591 -11.24 14.68 6.33
C ALA A 591 -10.98 16.20 6.33
N ASP A 592 -10.28 16.70 7.36
CA ASP A 592 -10.06 18.15 7.53
C ASP A 592 -8.58 18.56 7.53
N PRO A 593 -8.21 19.58 6.74
CA PRO A 593 -6.86 20.10 6.74
C PRO A 593 -6.55 20.87 8.04
N ASN A 594 -5.62 20.35 8.83
CA ASN A 594 -5.05 21.04 9.99
C ASN A 594 -3.80 21.88 9.62
N LEU A 595 -3.21 22.54 10.62
CA LEU A 595 -2.02 23.40 10.44
C LEU A 595 -0.82 22.62 9.85
N PHE A 596 -0.65 21.34 10.21
CA PHE A 596 0.46 20.53 9.74
C PHE A 596 0.34 20.23 8.24
N ILE A 597 -0.86 19.92 7.76
CA ILE A 597 -1.12 19.69 6.33
C ILE A 597 -0.82 20.96 5.52
N ARG A 598 -1.26 22.12 6.01
CA ARG A 598 -0.98 23.41 5.36
C ARG A 598 0.51 23.72 5.34
N ALA A 599 1.19 23.58 6.48
CA ALA A 599 2.63 23.86 6.58
C ALA A 599 3.47 22.90 5.72
N ALA A 600 3.14 21.60 5.72
CA ALA A 600 3.81 20.62 4.88
C ALA A 600 3.54 20.91 3.38
N GLY A 601 2.29 21.19 3.02
CA GLY A 601 1.89 21.60 1.66
C GLY A 601 2.70 22.78 1.15
N GLU A 602 2.77 23.87 1.93
CA GLU A 602 3.53 25.07 1.59
C GLU A 602 5.03 24.79 1.44
N ALA A 603 5.62 24.05 2.40
CA ALA A 603 7.04 23.68 2.35
C ALA A 603 7.38 22.80 1.14
N MET A 604 6.49 21.89 0.75
CA MET A 604 6.66 21.09 -0.47
C MET A 604 6.51 21.96 -1.72
N CYS A 605 5.52 22.85 -1.76
CA CYS A 605 5.33 23.80 -2.85
C CYS A 605 6.52 24.73 -3.06
N GLU A 606 7.20 25.16 -1.99
CA GLU A 606 8.46 25.90 -2.10
C GLU A 606 9.52 25.11 -2.88
N ARG A 607 9.68 23.82 -2.56
CA ARG A 607 10.64 22.93 -3.25
C ARG A 607 10.26 22.67 -4.69
N PHE A 608 8.98 22.47 -4.97
CA PHE A 608 8.52 22.35 -6.35
C PHE A 608 8.79 23.63 -7.13
N GLY A 609 8.53 24.80 -6.54
CA GLY A 609 8.84 26.09 -7.14
C GLY A 609 10.32 26.25 -7.48
N GLU A 610 11.24 25.81 -6.62
CA GLU A 610 12.68 25.80 -6.92
C GLU A 610 13.02 24.92 -8.15
N LEU A 611 12.34 23.77 -8.27
CA LEU A 611 12.56 22.80 -9.34
C LEU A 611 11.98 23.25 -10.68
N VAL A 612 10.78 23.83 -10.70
CA VAL A 612 10.08 24.18 -11.95
C VAL A 612 10.31 25.63 -12.37
N VAL A 613 10.57 26.55 -11.42
CA VAL A 613 10.85 27.97 -11.70
C VAL A 613 12.36 28.22 -11.62
N ASN A 614 13.03 28.02 -12.74
CA ASN A 614 14.44 28.37 -12.97
C ASN A 614 14.71 28.51 -14.48
N ASN A 615 15.90 28.98 -14.87
CA ASN A 615 16.23 29.29 -16.26
C ASN A 615 16.12 28.10 -17.23
N ASP A 616 16.33 26.87 -16.73
CA ASP A 616 16.25 25.63 -17.50
C ASP A 616 14.99 24.81 -17.12
N GLY A 617 14.10 25.40 -16.32
CA GLY A 617 12.91 24.76 -15.77
C GLY A 617 11.70 24.90 -16.68
N GLN A 618 10.59 24.29 -16.28
CA GLN A 618 9.32 24.37 -17.01
C GLN A 618 8.80 25.81 -17.12
N PHE A 619 9.08 26.64 -16.11
CA PHE A 619 8.61 28.02 -16.02
C PHE A 619 9.81 28.98 -15.89
N PRO A 620 10.43 29.38 -17.01
CA PRO A 620 11.59 30.24 -16.98
C PRO A 620 11.20 31.65 -16.52
N PRO A 621 12.00 32.31 -15.66
CA PRO A 621 11.73 33.69 -15.21
C PRO A 621 11.68 34.72 -16.34
N SER A 622 12.14 34.39 -17.55
CA SER A 622 12.03 35.26 -18.74
C SER A 622 10.62 35.39 -19.29
N ASP A 623 9.67 34.53 -18.88
CA ASP A 623 8.27 34.56 -19.31
C ASP A 623 7.32 34.43 -18.10
N PRO A 624 7.23 35.46 -17.24
CA PRO A 624 6.39 35.42 -16.05
C PRO A 624 4.90 35.38 -16.39
N GLU A 625 4.47 36.04 -17.47
CA GLU A 625 3.06 36.07 -17.90
C GLU A 625 2.60 34.69 -18.34
N GLY A 626 3.38 34.00 -19.20
CA GLY A 626 3.10 32.63 -19.61
C GLY A 626 3.12 31.65 -18.44
N ALA A 627 4.06 31.81 -17.50
CA ALA A 627 4.12 30.98 -16.31
C ALA A 627 2.90 31.16 -15.39
N ILE A 628 2.46 32.40 -15.15
CA ILE A 628 1.28 32.68 -14.32
C ILE A 628 0.01 32.09 -14.96
N GLN A 629 -0.13 32.19 -16.29
CA GLN A 629 -1.24 31.55 -17.00
C GLN A 629 -1.23 30.02 -16.79
N ALA A 630 -0.05 29.39 -16.90
CA ALA A 630 0.09 27.95 -16.67
C ALA A 630 -0.18 27.57 -15.19
N PHE A 631 0.14 28.43 -14.23
CA PHE A 631 -0.19 28.18 -12.82
C PHE A 631 -1.70 28.13 -12.58
N VAL A 632 -2.48 28.96 -13.29
CA VAL A 632 -3.94 28.95 -13.21
C VAL A 632 -4.52 27.74 -13.94
N VAL A 633 -4.09 27.51 -15.18
CA VAL A 633 -4.69 26.48 -16.05
C VAL A 633 -4.21 25.08 -15.68
N ASP A 634 -2.90 24.86 -15.67
CA ASP A 634 -2.33 23.51 -15.55
C ASP A 634 -2.22 23.08 -14.09
N LEU A 635 -1.69 23.95 -13.21
CA LEU A 635 -1.47 23.62 -11.81
C LEU A 635 -2.75 23.71 -10.98
N ALA A 636 -3.47 24.84 -11.02
CA ALA A 636 -4.72 25.00 -10.28
C ALA A 636 -5.91 24.28 -10.95
N GLY A 637 -5.77 23.89 -12.22
CA GLY A 637 -6.81 23.15 -12.95
C GLY A 637 -8.03 24.00 -13.31
N LEU A 638 -7.83 25.30 -13.57
CA LEU A 638 -8.88 26.27 -13.85
C LEU A 638 -8.80 26.70 -15.33
N PRO A 639 -9.50 26.01 -16.25
CA PRO A 639 -9.53 26.41 -17.66
C PRO A 639 -10.20 27.78 -17.84
N GLU A 640 -10.01 28.42 -19.00
CA GLU A 640 -10.59 29.75 -19.28
C GLU A 640 -12.11 29.82 -19.12
N SER A 641 -12.82 28.70 -19.37
CA SER A 641 -14.27 28.61 -19.18
C SER A 641 -14.71 28.44 -17.72
N ASP A 642 -13.78 28.24 -16.78
CA ASP A 642 -14.07 28.21 -15.35
C ASP A 642 -14.33 29.64 -14.83
N PRO A 643 -15.45 29.89 -14.12
CA PRO A 643 -15.77 31.24 -13.63
C PRO A 643 -14.74 31.80 -12.63
N ARG A 644 -13.89 30.95 -12.05
CA ARG A 644 -12.83 31.34 -11.11
C ARG A 644 -11.53 31.75 -11.83
N HIS A 645 -11.37 31.41 -13.11
CA HIS A 645 -10.12 31.61 -13.86
C HIS A 645 -9.63 33.05 -13.82
N ALA A 646 -10.47 34.01 -14.23
CA ALA A 646 -10.09 35.41 -14.31
C ALA A 646 -9.70 36.00 -12.93
N GLY A 647 -10.41 35.59 -11.87
CA GLY A 647 -10.10 36.01 -10.51
C GLY A 647 -8.78 35.41 -10.00
N ALA A 648 -8.52 34.14 -10.30
CA ALA A 648 -7.25 33.50 -9.95
C ALA A 648 -6.07 34.15 -10.68
N LEU A 649 -6.24 34.48 -11.97
CA LEU A 649 -5.23 35.16 -12.76
C LEU A 649 -4.90 36.54 -12.19
N ASP A 650 -5.92 37.37 -11.91
CA ASP A 650 -5.74 38.69 -11.29
C ASP A 650 -5.02 38.61 -9.94
N ILE A 651 -5.39 37.64 -9.09
CA ILE A 651 -4.74 37.43 -7.79
C ILE A 651 -3.25 37.11 -7.96
N LEU A 652 -2.90 36.18 -8.86
CA LEU A 652 -1.53 35.75 -9.06
C LEU A 652 -0.68 36.83 -9.76
N SER A 653 -1.23 37.53 -10.76
CA SER A 653 -0.56 38.65 -11.42
C SER A 653 -0.26 39.78 -10.42
N ARG A 654 -1.24 40.15 -9.60
CA ARG A 654 -1.02 41.18 -8.55
C ARG A 654 -0.02 40.72 -7.50
N HIS A 655 -0.05 39.46 -7.09
CA HIS A 655 0.94 38.90 -6.15
C HIS A 655 2.36 38.98 -6.74
N TYR A 656 2.52 38.61 -8.00
CA TYR A 656 3.78 38.69 -8.72
C TYR A 656 4.32 40.13 -8.77
N GLU A 657 3.50 41.10 -9.18
CA GLU A 657 3.90 42.52 -9.25
C GLU A 657 4.39 43.05 -7.90
N LEU A 658 3.68 42.71 -6.82
CA LEU A 658 4.07 43.10 -5.46
C LEU A 658 5.38 42.42 -5.03
N ALA A 659 5.53 41.11 -5.29
CA ALA A 659 6.72 40.35 -4.94
C ALA A 659 7.95 40.78 -5.75
N GLU A 660 7.78 41.14 -7.02
CA GLU A 660 8.87 41.63 -7.88
C GLU A 660 9.37 42.99 -7.40
N ALA A 661 8.48 43.87 -6.93
CA ALA A 661 8.86 45.15 -6.34
C ALA A 661 9.75 45.01 -5.09
N GLU A 662 9.66 43.89 -4.37
CA GLU A 662 10.44 43.61 -3.16
C GLU A 662 11.65 42.69 -3.40
N THR A 663 11.68 41.95 -4.51
CA THR A 663 12.67 40.91 -4.75
C THR A 663 13.25 40.97 -6.16
N ASN A 664 13.33 39.84 -6.86
CA ASN A 664 13.73 39.73 -8.26
C ASN A 664 12.72 38.84 -8.99
N THR A 665 12.70 38.91 -10.32
CA THR A 665 11.77 38.18 -11.20
C THR A 665 11.68 36.68 -10.86
N THR A 666 12.81 36.00 -10.61
CA THR A 666 12.82 34.58 -10.26
C THR A 666 12.14 34.31 -8.92
N ASN A 667 12.47 35.08 -7.88
CA ASN A 667 11.91 34.89 -6.55
C ASN A 667 10.43 35.31 -6.49
N ALA A 668 10.04 36.35 -7.21
CA ALA A 668 8.66 36.78 -7.37
C ALA A 668 7.82 35.67 -8.05
N LEU A 669 8.35 35.07 -9.11
CA LEU A 669 7.66 33.98 -9.81
C LEU A 669 7.58 32.70 -8.96
N ARG A 670 8.63 32.37 -8.20
CA ARG A 670 8.60 31.26 -7.21
C ARG A 670 7.56 31.50 -6.11
N SER A 671 7.49 32.71 -5.56
CA SER A 671 6.47 33.06 -4.57
C SER A 671 5.06 32.93 -5.16
N THR A 672 4.87 33.38 -6.40
CA THR A 672 3.59 33.25 -7.12
C THR A 672 3.22 31.79 -7.37
N PHE A 673 4.20 30.95 -7.72
CA PHE A 673 4.02 29.50 -7.82
C PHE A 673 3.55 28.89 -6.49
N ILE A 674 4.14 29.28 -5.36
CA ILE A 674 3.75 28.76 -4.04
C ILE A 674 2.29 29.09 -3.74
N VAL A 675 1.83 30.31 -4.04
CA VAL A 675 0.43 30.71 -3.88
C VAL A 675 -0.50 29.85 -4.75
N ALA A 676 -0.12 29.57 -6.00
CA ALA A 676 -0.90 28.71 -6.88
C ALA A 676 -0.90 27.23 -6.43
N CYS A 677 0.26 26.71 -6.02
CA CYS A 677 0.45 25.33 -5.57
C CYS A 677 -0.28 25.03 -4.25
N THR A 678 -0.46 26.05 -3.41
CA THR A 678 -1.23 25.95 -2.16
C THR A 678 -2.72 26.28 -2.34
N ALA A 679 -3.18 26.48 -3.59
CA ALA A 679 -4.58 26.73 -3.87
C ALA A 679 -5.46 25.54 -3.45
N PRO A 680 -6.74 25.79 -3.09
CA PRO A 680 -7.65 24.74 -2.62
C PRO A 680 -7.80 23.58 -3.62
N SER A 681 -7.79 23.86 -4.93
CA SER A 681 -7.91 22.86 -6.01
C SER A 681 -6.67 21.98 -6.20
N VAL A 682 -5.54 22.31 -5.56
CA VAL A 682 -4.30 21.52 -5.59
C VAL A 682 -4.17 20.72 -4.30
N LEU A 683 -4.40 21.36 -3.15
CA LEU A 683 -4.34 20.71 -1.84
C LEU A 683 -5.57 19.83 -1.52
N GLY A 684 -6.59 19.83 -2.37
CA GLY A 684 -7.83 19.09 -2.14
C GLY A 684 -8.67 19.67 -1.01
N MET A 685 -8.70 20.99 -0.86
CA MET A 685 -9.49 21.70 0.14
C MET A 685 -10.72 22.33 -0.52
N GLY A 686 -11.92 22.14 0.04
CA GLY A 686 -13.15 22.78 -0.46
C GLY A 686 -13.46 22.49 -1.93
N LEU A 687 -13.06 21.31 -2.41
CA LEU A 687 -13.33 20.81 -3.75
C LEU A 687 -14.80 20.45 -3.93
#